data_AF-A0A5N6IX11-F1
#
_entry.id   AF-A0A5N6IX11-F1
#
_cell.length_a   1.000
_cell.length_b   1.000
_cell.length_c   1.000
_cell.angle_alpha   90.00
_cell.angle_beta   90.00
_cell.angle_gamma   90.00
#
_symmetry.space_group_name_H-M   'P 1'
#
loop_
_entity.id
_entity.type
_entity.pdbx_description
1 polymer ?
#
loop_
_entity_poly.entity_id
_entity_poly.type
_entity_poly.pdbx_seq_one_letter_code
_entity_poly.pdbx_strand_id
1 'polypeptide(L)'
;MAATSTDRITPVSGVASPVSPASSTGQIPLDQPPKLKGRHKLLQSLQRISSSPSLKRGRSHSTGYRRDGKASLSCVSLGHSAYAPCLGNGSSSQLYGGLNVRPMTSGQAGPVEEHEGNARIRLVGSDSPNTAQSRSVPLPTELRPGPLGSPLGSTDVIQETAVVQPASKPKKAFDFWGSMPGELRMLILSYLTPREIVRCSLVSKAWNKMCFDGQLWSAIDTTDYYRDIPSDGLVKIIASGGPFVRDLNLRGCVQLREKWKSEGKRITDLCRNVVNFSLEGCRIDKTSMHYFLLRNPRLEYINVSGLSSVTNSAMKIIAQSCPQLEILNVSWCSGVNTNGLKRIIKECPKLKDLGASEIRGFDDEDFALELFKRNTLERLIASRTDINDECLKILVHGIDPEMDVLLDRPIVPPRQLKHLDLHQCSDLTDNGVKSLAYNAPYLEGLQLSQCPELSDDSVIAVIRTTPRLTHLEIEDLERLTNSTLLEIAKAPCAEHLEHLNISYCEALGDPGMLQVMKNCPSLSSVEMDNTRVSDLTLMEASYRVRKRGYGEDLPRVGLRLVVFDCANVTWAGVKEVLSSNAYVPRSRKSLQATSAISVVAQAVVPVESTDTKTVITSSITPPPQPSVYPNEIIQLKCFYGWQMTVNEHNKRVLRGDLAAANRLDRKWADYMMATEEAGAAGAGARRRRRRAREAERIYNADDEGDDAYGIGGVSALGGRRRRAHSGGSCLVM
;
A
#
# COMPACT_ATOMS: atom_id res chain seq x y z
N MET A 1 34.87 -57.48 34.69
CA MET A 1 35.88 -58.29 35.40
C MET A 1 37.25 -57.70 35.11
N ALA A 2 38.13 -57.59 36.11
CA ALA A 2 39.55 -57.19 35.97
C ALA A 2 39.83 -55.78 35.35
N ALA A 3 40.96 -55.12 35.60
CA ALA A 3 41.86 -55.19 36.76
C ALA A 3 42.58 -53.83 36.97
N THR A 4 43.14 -53.68 38.16
CA THR A 4 43.78 -52.52 38.80
C THR A 4 45.08 -51.98 38.15
N SER A 5 45.43 -50.73 38.52
CA SER A 5 46.80 -50.24 38.90
C SER A 5 47.93 -50.15 37.85
N THR A 6 48.93 -49.24 37.91
CA THR A 6 49.19 -47.97 38.66
C THR A 6 50.43 -47.27 38.07
N ASP A 7 50.46 -45.92 38.04
CA ASP A 7 51.54 -45.03 38.55
C ASP A 7 51.26 -43.58 38.10
N ARG A 8 51.25 -42.53 38.93
CA ARG A 8 52.29 -41.91 39.81
C ARG A 8 53.32 -41.03 39.09
N ILE A 9 53.15 -39.71 39.26
CA ILE A 9 54.15 -38.77 39.81
C ILE A 9 53.38 -37.54 40.37
N THR A 10 53.94 -36.84 41.35
CA THR A 10 53.24 -35.84 42.18
C THR A 10 53.47 -34.38 41.75
N PRO A 11 52.49 -33.48 41.89
CA PRO A 11 52.67 -32.02 41.78
C PRO A 11 53.19 -31.41 43.09
N VAL A 12 53.61 -30.14 43.04
CA VAL A 12 54.04 -29.36 44.23
C VAL A 12 53.33 -28.00 44.27
N SER A 13 52.69 -27.72 45.41
CA SER A 13 52.10 -26.44 45.82
C SER A 13 53.17 -25.37 46.15
N GLY A 14 52.92 -24.06 46.20
CA GLY A 14 51.66 -23.30 46.25
C GLY A 14 51.61 -22.36 47.49
N VAL A 15 50.60 -21.49 47.57
CA VAL A 15 50.30 -20.52 48.68
C VAL A 15 51.07 -19.17 48.64
N ALA A 16 50.40 -18.12 49.11
CA ALA A 16 50.63 -16.70 48.80
C ALA A 16 51.19 -15.84 49.96
N SER A 17 51.73 -14.65 49.61
CA SER A 17 51.76 -13.37 50.38
C SER A 17 52.56 -13.32 51.71
N PRO A 18 53.01 -12.14 52.24
CA PRO A 18 52.54 -10.76 51.99
C PRO A 18 53.59 -9.59 51.90
N VAL A 19 53.13 -8.40 51.48
CA VAL A 19 53.46 -7.00 51.90
C VAL A 19 54.93 -6.53 52.11
N SER A 20 55.39 -5.61 51.23
CA SER A 20 56.12 -4.30 51.41
C SER A 20 57.36 -4.14 52.35
N PRO A 21 58.20 -3.06 52.31
CA PRO A 21 58.08 -1.75 51.61
C PRO A 21 59.37 -1.15 50.94
N ALA A 22 59.28 0.12 50.47
CA ALA A 22 60.36 1.14 50.35
C ALA A 22 61.50 0.97 49.30
N SER A 23 62.14 2.02 48.73
CA SER A 23 61.88 3.48 48.67
C SER A 23 62.79 4.24 47.67
N SER A 24 62.38 5.44 47.23
CA SER A 24 63.20 6.57 46.68
C SER A 24 63.87 6.39 45.30
N THR A 25 64.10 7.41 44.44
CA THR A 25 63.60 8.81 44.24
C THR A 25 63.98 9.24 42.80
N GLY A 26 63.38 10.22 42.12
CA GLY A 26 62.29 11.16 42.45
C GLY A 26 61.56 11.62 41.16
N GLN A 27 60.35 12.21 41.22
CA GLN A 27 60.08 13.67 41.39
C GLN A 27 60.40 14.52 40.14
N ILE A 28 59.59 15.52 39.74
CA ILE A 28 58.38 16.13 40.35
C ILE A 28 57.38 16.60 39.23
N PRO A 29 56.07 16.80 39.51
CA PRO A 29 54.99 16.74 38.49
C PRO A 29 54.10 18.01 38.42
N LEU A 30 53.01 17.99 37.63
CA LEU A 30 51.63 18.06 38.16
C LEU A 30 50.52 18.11 37.08
N ASP A 31 49.32 17.73 37.51
CA ASP A 31 48.16 17.37 36.70
C ASP A 31 47.05 18.45 36.67
N GLN A 32 45.90 18.11 36.07
CA GLN A 32 44.61 18.81 36.23
C GLN A 32 44.20 18.96 37.72
N PRO A 33 43.16 19.77 38.08
CA PRO A 33 41.79 19.19 38.20
C PRO A 33 40.65 20.25 37.96
N PRO A 34 39.42 20.26 38.58
CA PRO A 34 38.20 20.15 37.76
C PRO A 34 37.05 21.15 38.11
N LYS A 35 35.84 20.87 37.61
CA LYS A 35 34.58 21.65 37.76
C LYS A 35 34.06 21.73 39.21
N LEU A 36 33.42 22.85 39.58
CA LEU A 36 32.26 22.87 40.50
C LEU A 36 31.36 24.13 40.34
N LYS A 37 30.26 24.22 41.11
CA LYS A 37 29.13 25.17 40.92
C LYS A 37 29.20 26.38 41.87
N GLY A 38 28.72 27.56 41.45
CA GLY A 38 28.46 28.72 42.34
C GLY A 38 27.85 29.93 41.62
N ARG A 39 27.08 30.78 42.32
CA ARG A 39 26.45 32.01 41.78
C ARG A 39 26.90 33.27 42.54
N HIS A 40 27.19 34.35 41.81
CA HIS A 40 26.67 35.73 41.95
C HIS A 40 27.70 36.85 41.66
N LYS A 41 27.22 37.94 41.02
CA LYS A 41 27.50 39.40 41.23
C LYS A 41 28.95 39.86 41.57
N LEU A 42 29.50 40.97 41.05
CA LEU A 42 29.03 42.08 40.19
C LEU A 42 30.26 42.89 39.69
N LEU A 43 30.15 43.69 38.60
CA LEU A 43 30.94 44.92 38.25
C LEU A 43 32.50 44.90 38.28
N GLN A 44 33.19 45.24 37.18
CA GLN A 44 33.81 46.56 36.87
C GLN A 44 34.90 47.06 37.86
N SER A 45 36.05 47.62 37.45
CA SER A 45 36.63 47.93 36.11
C SER A 45 38.09 48.46 36.22
N LEU A 46 38.70 48.86 35.08
CA LEU A 46 39.88 49.77 34.93
C LEU A 46 41.28 49.18 35.29
N GLN A 47 42.42 49.47 34.63
CA GLN A 47 42.78 50.32 33.46
C GLN A 47 43.91 49.71 32.57
N ARG A 48 43.93 50.09 31.27
CA ARG A 48 45.10 50.44 30.38
C ARG A 48 46.26 49.41 30.22
N ILE A 49 47.09 49.39 29.16
CA ILE A 49 47.65 50.43 28.25
C ILE A 49 47.47 50.04 26.76
N SER A 50 47.73 50.96 25.83
CA SER A 50 47.48 50.86 24.37
C SER A 50 48.61 51.42 23.50
N SER A 51 48.76 50.92 22.27
CA SER A 51 49.34 51.64 21.13
C SER A 51 48.59 51.31 19.82
N SER A 52 48.63 52.21 18.83
CA SER A 52 47.81 52.21 17.59
C SER A 52 48.57 53.02 16.48
N PRO A 53 48.02 53.58 15.37
CA PRO A 53 46.63 53.90 14.97
C PRO A 53 45.95 52.72 14.22
N SER A 54 45.06 52.75 13.21
CA SER A 54 44.57 53.75 12.23
C SER A 54 43.16 53.34 11.68
N LEU A 55 42.27 54.21 11.17
CA LEU A 55 42.29 55.68 11.11
C LEU A 55 40.86 56.31 11.21
N LYS A 56 40.04 56.26 10.14
CA LYS A 56 38.76 56.99 9.91
C LYS A 56 37.95 56.24 8.82
N ARG A 57 36.63 56.33 8.61
CA ARG A 57 35.37 56.73 9.32
C ARG A 57 34.19 56.16 8.47
N GLY A 58 32.89 56.20 8.77
CA GLY A 58 32.07 56.82 9.83
C GLY A 58 30.64 56.21 9.82
N ARG A 59 29.57 56.90 10.27
CA ARG A 59 28.19 56.34 10.38
C ARG A 59 27.03 57.37 10.31
N SER A 60 25.92 56.94 9.70
CA SER A 60 24.48 57.08 10.09
C SER A 60 23.70 58.43 10.19
N HIS A 61 22.49 58.42 9.59
CA HIS A 61 21.27 59.26 9.80
C HIS A 61 21.36 60.79 9.49
N SER A 62 20.29 61.54 9.17
CA SER A 62 18.82 61.36 9.32
C SER A 62 17.96 62.12 8.25
N THR A 63 16.66 61.77 8.15
CA THR A 63 15.47 62.58 7.70
C THR A 63 15.53 63.65 6.58
N GLY A 64 14.62 63.60 5.58
CA GLY A 64 14.36 64.76 4.70
C GLY A 64 13.33 64.57 3.55
N TYR A 65 12.19 65.26 3.65
CA TYR A 65 10.98 65.24 2.80
C TYR A 65 11.08 65.74 1.32
N ARG A 66 10.10 65.34 0.48
CA ARG A 66 9.65 65.88 -0.85
C ARG A 66 10.63 65.64 -2.03
N ARG A 67 10.23 65.23 -3.26
CA ARG A 67 9.01 65.27 -4.11
C ARG A 67 8.92 66.49 -5.05
N ASP A 68 8.62 66.18 -6.32
CA ASP A 68 8.32 67.05 -7.48
C ASP A 68 9.55 67.75 -8.12
N GLY A 69 9.75 67.73 -9.45
CA GLY A 69 9.09 66.89 -10.47
C GLY A 69 9.42 67.20 -11.95
N LYS A 70 9.13 66.21 -12.82
CA LYS A 70 8.86 66.27 -14.29
C LYS A 70 9.95 66.72 -15.28
N ALA A 71 10.12 65.89 -16.34
CA ALA A 71 10.57 66.20 -17.71
C ALA A 71 12.08 66.57 -17.90
N SER A 72 12.75 66.28 -19.03
CA SER A 72 12.34 65.54 -20.25
C SER A 72 13.53 65.02 -21.09
N LEU A 73 13.25 64.01 -21.94
CA LEU A 73 13.91 63.63 -23.21
C LEU A 73 15.40 63.18 -23.28
N SER A 74 15.61 62.04 -23.98
CA SER A 74 16.83 61.60 -24.73
C SER A 74 18.14 61.34 -23.94
N CYS A 75 19.04 60.42 -24.34
CA CYS A 75 19.06 59.39 -25.40
C CYS A 75 20.15 58.31 -25.13
N VAL A 76 20.00 57.11 -25.72
CA VAL A 76 21.04 56.15 -26.23
C VAL A 76 22.36 55.94 -25.43
N SER A 77 22.90 54.74 -25.15
CA SER A 77 22.48 53.31 -25.17
C SER A 77 23.64 52.44 -24.59
N LEU A 78 23.39 51.14 -24.33
CA LEU A 78 24.36 50.08 -23.94
C LEU A 78 24.92 50.16 -22.50
N GLY A 79 25.17 49.04 -21.78
CA GLY A 79 24.84 47.63 -22.08
C GLY A 79 25.37 46.62 -21.04
N HIS A 80 24.70 45.46 -20.94
CA HIS A 80 25.03 44.25 -20.15
C HIS A 80 25.06 44.32 -18.59
N SER A 81 24.61 43.22 -17.97
CA SER A 81 24.76 42.88 -16.54
C SER A 81 24.55 41.35 -16.37
N ALA A 82 24.85 40.79 -15.20
CA ALA A 82 24.91 39.35 -14.95
C ALA A 82 24.22 38.90 -13.64
N TYR A 83 23.74 37.65 -13.65
CA TYR A 83 23.42 36.75 -12.51
C TYR A 83 22.56 37.22 -11.30
N ALA A 84 21.38 36.60 -11.19
CA ALA A 84 20.75 36.07 -9.96
C ALA A 84 20.28 37.04 -8.83
N PRO A 85 19.44 36.58 -7.88
CA PRO A 85 18.26 35.69 -8.01
C PRO A 85 17.01 36.25 -7.28
N CYS A 86 15.99 35.40 -7.13
CA CYS A 86 14.96 35.36 -6.06
C CYS A 86 13.49 35.74 -6.37
N LEU A 87 12.66 35.27 -5.44
CA LEU A 87 11.21 35.03 -5.42
C LEU A 87 10.31 36.26 -5.65
N GLY A 88 9.11 36.01 -6.18
CA GLY A 88 7.98 36.95 -6.12
C GLY A 88 6.66 36.21 -6.29
N ASN A 89 5.74 36.30 -5.30
CA ASN A 89 4.49 35.55 -5.28
C ASN A 89 3.27 36.48 -5.30
N GLY A 90 2.30 36.16 -6.15
CA GLY A 90 0.91 36.64 -6.08
C GLY A 90 0.62 38.11 -6.49
N SER A 91 -0.34 38.27 -7.42
CA SER A 91 -1.48 39.19 -7.25
C SER A 91 -2.59 38.87 -8.26
N SER A 92 -3.82 39.25 -7.92
CA SER A 92 -5.05 38.87 -8.60
C SER A 92 -5.57 39.93 -9.58
N SER A 93 -6.62 39.58 -10.32
CA SER A 93 -7.56 40.54 -10.90
C SER A 93 -8.98 40.25 -10.40
N GLN A 94 -9.77 41.30 -10.20
CA GLN A 94 -11.17 41.24 -9.74
C GLN A 94 -12.07 41.85 -10.81
N LEU A 95 -13.36 41.48 -10.83
CA LEU A 95 -14.45 42.44 -11.09
C LEU A 95 -15.69 42.07 -10.24
N TYR A 96 -16.20 43.07 -9.51
CA TYR A 96 -17.57 43.37 -9.02
C TYR A 96 -18.63 42.25 -8.86
N GLY A 97 -19.52 42.30 -7.85
CA GLY A 97 -19.76 43.27 -6.77
C GLY A 97 -21.14 43.03 -6.12
N GLY A 98 -21.56 43.66 -5.01
CA GLY A 98 -20.89 44.61 -4.10
C GLY A 98 -21.91 45.18 -3.09
N LEU A 99 -21.44 45.97 -2.09
CA LEU A 99 -22.24 46.68 -1.06
C LEU A 99 -22.99 45.74 -0.06
N ASN A 100 -23.30 46.03 1.21
CA ASN A 100 -22.87 46.99 2.25
C ASN A 100 -23.49 46.49 3.60
N VAL A 101 -23.18 46.90 4.83
CA VAL A 101 -22.29 47.96 5.39
C VAL A 101 -21.36 47.34 6.48
N ARG A 102 -21.19 47.99 7.65
CA ARG A 102 -20.48 47.67 8.91
C ARG A 102 -21.05 48.62 10.01
N PRO A 103 -20.55 48.73 11.27
CA PRO A 103 -19.69 47.85 12.11
C PRO A 103 -20.30 47.58 13.53
N MET A 104 -19.65 46.74 14.35
CA MET A 104 -19.00 47.13 15.63
C MET A 104 -18.67 45.95 16.57
N THR A 105 -17.59 46.15 17.34
CA THR A 105 -17.09 45.43 18.53
C THR A 105 -17.95 45.73 19.78
N SER A 106 -17.88 45.08 20.96
CA SER A 106 -17.19 43.89 21.53
C SER A 106 -17.63 43.74 23.01
N GLY A 107 -17.55 42.56 23.64
CA GLY A 107 -17.71 42.46 25.11
C GLY A 107 -17.67 41.03 25.68
N GLN A 108 -17.32 40.90 26.96
CA GLN A 108 -17.37 39.66 27.76
C GLN A 108 -18.41 39.78 28.89
N ALA A 109 -18.65 38.65 29.56
CA ALA A 109 -19.43 38.43 30.80
C ALA A 109 -20.93 38.11 30.64
N GLY A 110 -21.37 37.14 31.45
CA GLY A 110 -22.77 36.95 31.91
C GLY A 110 -22.74 36.93 33.45
N PRO A 111 -23.56 36.13 34.15
CA PRO A 111 -24.79 35.44 33.73
C PRO A 111 -25.99 35.79 34.64
N VAL A 112 -27.22 35.87 34.10
CA VAL A 112 -28.46 36.03 34.90
C VAL A 112 -29.62 35.25 34.25
N GLU A 113 -30.56 34.79 35.06
CA GLU A 113 -31.73 33.98 34.68
C GLU A 113 -33.01 34.83 34.49
N GLU A 114 -33.99 34.23 33.78
CA GLU A 114 -35.44 34.37 33.97
C GLU A 114 -36.22 35.69 33.73
N HIS A 115 -37.50 35.48 33.33
CA HIS A 115 -38.67 36.41 33.39
C HIS A 115 -38.60 37.75 32.57
N GLU A 116 -39.67 38.27 31.96
CA GLU A 116 -40.99 37.73 31.57
C GLU A 116 -41.68 38.64 30.51
N GLY A 117 -42.79 38.19 29.92
CA GLY A 117 -43.93 39.09 29.62
C GLY A 117 -44.07 39.78 28.26
N ASN A 118 -45.15 39.41 27.53
CA ASN A 118 -46.07 40.21 26.68
C ASN A 118 -46.44 39.46 25.37
N ALA A 119 -47.40 38.52 25.34
CA ALA A 119 -48.87 38.71 25.41
C ALA A 119 -49.45 39.53 24.23
N ARG A 120 -50.28 38.93 23.35
CA ARG A 120 -51.78 38.92 23.36
C ARG A 120 -52.29 38.20 22.06
N ILE A 121 -53.47 37.56 21.94
CA ILE A 121 -54.56 37.27 22.89
C ILE A 121 -55.40 36.02 22.50
N ARG A 122 -56.10 35.46 23.51
CA ARG A 122 -57.29 34.56 23.58
C ARG A 122 -58.12 34.19 22.33
N LEU A 123 -58.57 32.91 22.31
CA LEU A 123 -59.93 32.55 22.77
C LEU A 123 -59.86 31.34 23.73
N VAL A 124 -60.90 31.07 24.53
CA VAL A 124 -60.82 30.24 25.76
C VAL A 124 -62.07 29.40 26.01
N GLY A 125 -61.88 28.17 26.51
CA GLY A 125 -62.83 27.44 27.38
C GLY A 125 -63.09 25.97 26.99
N SER A 126 -63.28 25.02 27.92
CA SER A 126 -62.92 24.99 29.36
C SER A 126 -62.93 23.54 29.91
N ASP A 127 -62.40 23.37 31.12
CA ASP A 127 -62.64 22.24 32.05
C ASP A 127 -61.98 20.87 31.78
N SER A 128 -62.05 20.00 32.80
CA SER A 128 -60.91 19.16 33.23
C SER A 128 -61.15 17.63 33.15
N PRO A 129 -60.59 16.73 34.00
CA PRO A 129 -59.70 15.68 33.47
C PRO A 129 -60.21 14.23 33.62
N ASN A 130 -59.41 13.29 33.10
CA ASN A 130 -59.54 11.83 33.20
C ASN A 130 -60.74 11.18 32.47
N THR A 131 -60.47 10.41 31.42
CA THR A 131 -60.44 8.92 31.45
C THR A 131 -60.23 8.39 30.03
N ALA A 132 -59.53 7.26 29.85
CA ALA A 132 -59.31 6.66 28.54
C ALA A 132 -60.43 5.67 28.17
N GLN A 133 -61.03 5.82 26.99
CA GLN A 133 -61.37 4.70 26.08
C GLN A 133 -61.87 5.19 24.70
N SER A 134 -62.01 4.25 23.76
CA SER A 134 -62.22 4.50 22.33
C SER A 134 -63.70 4.69 21.93
N ARG A 135 -63.92 5.44 20.85
CA ARG A 135 -65.03 5.26 19.88
C ARG A 135 -64.74 6.01 18.59
N SER A 136 -65.05 5.37 17.45
CA SER A 136 -65.11 5.99 16.13
C SER A 136 -66.57 6.15 15.70
N VAL A 137 -66.88 7.19 14.93
CA VAL A 137 -68.22 7.45 14.37
C VAL A 137 -68.06 7.95 12.93
N PRO A 138 -68.59 7.24 11.92
CA PRO A 138 -68.67 7.69 10.53
C PRO A 138 -70.08 8.16 10.15
N LEU A 139 -70.21 9.08 9.17
CA LEU A 139 -71.41 9.45 8.39
C LEU A 139 -71.05 10.66 7.48
N PRO A 140 -71.80 10.99 6.41
CA PRO A 140 -72.65 10.17 5.53
C PRO A 140 -72.08 10.10 4.10
N THR A 141 -72.82 9.53 3.14
CA THR A 141 -72.46 9.56 1.71
C THR A 141 -73.71 9.70 0.85
N GLU A 142 -73.82 10.79 0.09
CA GLU A 142 -74.85 10.99 -0.96
C GLU A 142 -74.30 11.82 -2.14
N LEU A 143 -75.13 11.93 -3.19
CA LEU A 143 -74.91 12.68 -4.45
C LEU A 143 -73.87 12.09 -5.41
N ARG A 144 -74.36 11.18 -6.26
CA ARG A 144 -73.70 10.63 -7.46
C ARG A 144 -74.51 11.06 -8.70
N PRO A 145 -73.90 11.53 -9.81
CA PRO A 145 -74.66 12.16 -10.90
C PRO A 145 -75.07 11.24 -12.07
N GLY A 146 -76.31 11.43 -12.55
CA GLY A 146 -76.78 11.11 -13.92
C GLY A 146 -77.19 9.65 -14.23
N PRO A 147 -77.86 9.40 -15.39
CA PRO A 147 -78.25 10.32 -16.47
C PRO A 147 -79.76 10.32 -16.84
N LEU A 148 -80.11 11.04 -17.92
CA LEU A 148 -81.38 10.92 -18.68
C LEU A 148 -81.51 9.51 -19.33
N GLY A 149 -82.68 9.00 -19.75
CA GLY A 149 -84.05 9.54 -19.63
C GLY A 149 -84.89 9.39 -20.92
N SER A 150 -85.79 8.40 -20.97
CA SER A 150 -86.88 8.25 -21.97
C SER A 150 -87.93 7.21 -21.50
N PRO A 151 -89.18 7.18 -22.03
CA PRO A 151 -90.34 6.74 -21.23
C PRO A 151 -91.26 5.66 -21.85
N LEU A 152 -92.32 5.33 -21.08
CA LEU A 152 -93.54 4.56 -21.43
C LEU A 152 -93.42 3.03 -21.45
N GLY A 153 -94.46 2.36 -20.93
CA GLY A 153 -94.58 0.89 -20.89
C GLY A 153 -95.13 0.39 -19.55
N SER A 154 -96.45 0.26 -19.43
CA SER A 154 -97.14 -0.32 -18.27
C SER A 154 -96.90 -1.83 -18.16
N THR A 155 -96.82 -2.34 -16.92
CA THR A 155 -97.23 -3.70 -16.44
C THR A 155 -97.10 -4.87 -17.44
N ASP A 156 -96.30 -5.88 -17.18
CA ASP A 156 -96.63 -6.81 -16.09
C ASP A 156 -95.48 -7.68 -15.55
N VAL A 157 -95.79 -8.50 -14.54
CA VAL A 157 -94.88 -9.41 -13.82
C VAL A 157 -94.43 -10.61 -14.66
N ILE A 158 -93.12 -10.93 -14.63
CA ILE A 158 -92.60 -12.32 -14.51
C ILE A 158 -91.13 -12.29 -14.05
N GLN A 159 -90.70 -13.38 -13.43
CA GLN A 159 -89.45 -13.55 -12.68
C GLN A 159 -88.44 -14.41 -13.45
N GLU A 160 -87.20 -13.94 -13.67
CA GLU A 160 -86.02 -14.81 -13.59
C GLU A 160 -84.67 -14.09 -13.44
N THR A 161 -83.62 -14.91 -13.23
CA THR A 161 -82.31 -14.58 -12.66
C THR A 161 -81.36 -13.71 -13.49
N ALA A 162 -80.54 -12.90 -12.82
CA ALA A 162 -79.29 -12.36 -13.37
C ALA A 162 -78.10 -12.70 -12.45
N VAL A 163 -77.03 -13.28 -13.00
CA VAL A 163 -75.85 -13.73 -12.26
C VAL A 163 -74.89 -12.58 -11.98
N VAL A 164 -74.59 -12.32 -10.70
CA VAL A 164 -73.60 -11.31 -10.28
C VAL A 164 -72.22 -11.96 -10.15
N GLN A 165 -71.26 -11.52 -10.95
CA GLN A 165 -69.86 -11.94 -10.82
C GLN A 165 -69.22 -11.36 -9.54
N PRO A 166 -68.44 -12.13 -8.77
CA PRO A 166 -67.84 -11.66 -7.53
C PRO A 166 -66.68 -10.68 -7.81
N ALA A 167 -66.73 -9.51 -7.18
CA ALA A 167 -65.69 -8.49 -7.31
C ALA A 167 -64.30 -8.99 -6.89
N SER A 168 -63.27 -8.62 -7.65
CA SER A 168 -61.90 -9.03 -7.39
C SER A 168 -61.37 -8.41 -6.09
N LYS A 169 -61.00 -9.27 -5.14
CA LYS A 169 -60.33 -8.84 -3.89
C LYS A 169 -59.03 -8.11 -4.26
N PRO A 170 -58.69 -6.98 -3.60
CA PRO A 170 -57.42 -6.30 -3.84
C PRO A 170 -56.28 -7.29 -3.58
N LYS A 171 -55.37 -7.44 -4.54
CA LYS A 171 -54.18 -8.30 -4.39
C LYS A 171 -53.41 -7.78 -3.17
N LYS A 172 -53.28 -8.61 -2.12
CA LYS A 172 -52.38 -8.31 -1.00
C LYS A 172 -51.00 -8.03 -1.59
N ALA A 173 -50.42 -6.87 -1.27
CA ALA A 173 -49.03 -6.61 -1.61
C ALA A 173 -48.18 -7.75 -1.02
N PHE A 174 -47.48 -8.48 -1.88
CA PHE A 174 -46.64 -9.59 -1.43
C PHE A 174 -45.39 -8.98 -0.78
N ASP A 175 -45.37 -8.95 0.56
CA ASP A 175 -44.20 -8.57 1.32
C ASP A 175 -43.13 -9.65 1.17
N PHE A 176 -42.35 -9.52 0.09
CA PHE A 176 -41.25 -10.41 -0.25
C PHE A 176 -40.25 -10.56 0.89
N TRP A 177 -40.07 -9.52 1.72
CA TRP A 177 -39.12 -9.56 2.82
C TRP A 177 -39.73 -10.14 4.10
N GLY A 178 -40.98 -9.80 4.42
CA GLY A 178 -41.71 -10.36 5.55
C GLY A 178 -41.99 -11.86 5.39
N SER A 179 -42.30 -12.31 4.18
CA SER A 179 -42.57 -13.73 3.85
C SER A 179 -41.32 -14.60 3.67
N MET A 180 -40.13 -14.01 3.55
CA MET A 180 -38.88 -14.75 3.44
C MET A 180 -38.49 -15.42 4.79
N PRO A 181 -37.98 -16.67 4.77
CA PRO A 181 -37.37 -17.32 5.93
C PRO A 181 -36.27 -16.47 6.60
N GLY A 182 -36.05 -16.68 7.90
CA GLY A 182 -35.03 -15.93 8.66
C GLY A 182 -33.62 -16.17 8.11
N GLU A 183 -33.34 -17.42 7.79
CA GLU A 183 -32.07 -17.97 7.31
C GLU A 183 -31.66 -17.31 5.99
N LEU A 184 -32.60 -17.17 5.04
CA LEU A 184 -32.33 -16.52 3.76
C LEU A 184 -32.12 -15.00 3.92
N ARG A 185 -32.80 -14.34 4.86
CA ARG A 185 -32.55 -12.92 5.17
C ARG A 185 -31.16 -12.72 5.80
N MET A 186 -30.74 -13.60 6.71
CA MET A 186 -29.40 -13.56 7.29
C MET A 186 -28.31 -13.86 6.23
N LEU A 187 -28.55 -14.82 5.33
CA LEU A 187 -27.66 -15.11 4.21
C LEU A 187 -27.51 -13.89 3.27
N ILE A 188 -28.60 -13.21 2.92
CA ILE A 188 -28.54 -11.96 2.13
C ILE A 188 -27.72 -10.88 2.86
N LEU A 189 -27.92 -10.70 4.17
CA LEU A 189 -27.15 -9.74 4.96
C LEU A 189 -25.65 -10.12 5.07
N SER A 190 -25.31 -11.41 5.01
CA SER A 190 -23.90 -11.88 5.08
C SER A 190 -23.06 -11.55 3.84
N TYR A 191 -23.69 -11.20 2.71
CA TYR A 191 -23.01 -10.72 1.51
C TYR A 191 -22.77 -9.19 1.49
N LEU A 192 -23.28 -8.46 2.49
CA LEU A 192 -23.11 -7.01 2.58
C LEU A 192 -21.84 -6.66 3.37
N THR A 193 -21.17 -5.56 3.02
CA THR A 193 -20.04 -5.08 3.82
C THR A 193 -20.50 -4.59 5.20
N PRO A 194 -19.64 -4.61 6.24
CA PRO A 194 -19.93 -4.02 7.55
C PRO A 194 -20.53 -2.61 7.50
N ARG A 195 -20.04 -1.77 6.57
CA ARG A 195 -20.53 -0.39 6.32
C ARG A 195 -21.96 -0.36 5.80
N GLU A 196 -22.35 -1.35 5.00
CA GLU A 196 -23.71 -1.50 4.47
C GLU A 196 -24.65 -2.14 5.49
N ILE A 197 -24.21 -3.13 6.27
CA ILE A 197 -24.99 -3.72 7.37
C ILE A 197 -25.38 -2.64 8.39
N VAL A 198 -24.44 -1.75 8.75
CA VAL A 198 -24.72 -0.62 9.66
C VAL A 198 -25.73 0.38 9.06
N ARG A 199 -25.66 0.67 7.74
CA ARG A 199 -26.67 1.50 7.04
C ARG A 199 -28.04 0.82 7.01
N CYS A 200 -28.08 -0.48 6.69
CA CYS A 200 -29.28 -1.31 6.66
C CYS A 200 -30.00 -1.37 8.02
N SER A 201 -29.26 -1.22 9.12
CA SER A 201 -29.84 -1.13 10.47
C SER A 201 -30.81 0.05 10.67
N LEU A 202 -30.79 1.07 9.80
CA LEU A 202 -31.69 2.23 9.85
C LEU A 202 -33.06 1.99 9.18
N VAL A 203 -33.21 0.93 8.37
CA VAL A 203 -34.39 0.70 7.52
C VAL A 203 -35.66 0.40 8.34
N SER A 204 -35.55 -0.37 9.42
CA SER A 204 -36.66 -0.66 10.33
C SER A 204 -36.17 -1.27 11.64
N LYS A 205 -37.03 -1.36 12.66
CA LYS A 205 -36.71 -2.04 13.94
C LYS A 205 -36.37 -3.53 13.76
N ALA A 206 -37.01 -4.21 12.80
CA ALA A 206 -36.71 -5.60 12.48
C ALA A 206 -35.33 -5.75 11.81
N TRP A 207 -35.04 -4.89 10.83
CA TRP A 207 -33.72 -4.82 10.19
C TRP A 207 -32.63 -4.45 11.18
N ASN A 208 -32.86 -3.51 12.10
CA ASN A 208 -31.92 -3.17 13.16
C ASN A 208 -31.55 -4.41 14.00
N LYS A 209 -32.55 -5.22 14.40
CA LYS A 209 -32.29 -6.45 15.15
C LYS A 209 -31.45 -7.47 14.35
N MET A 210 -31.74 -7.67 13.06
CA MET A 210 -30.99 -8.61 12.21
C MET A 210 -29.56 -8.12 11.91
N CYS A 211 -29.36 -6.82 11.66
CA CYS A 211 -28.03 -6.25 11.40
C CYS A 211 -27.11 -6.27 12.63
N PHE A 212 -27.66 -6.44 13.84
CA PHE A 212 -26.92 -6.66 15.09
C PHE A 212 -27.10 -8.09 15.63
N ASP A 213 -27.39 -9.07 14.78
CA ASP A 213 -27.29 -10.49 15.12
C ASP A 213 -25.82 -10.96 15.04
N GLY A 214 -25.38 -11.74 16.02
CA GLY A 214 -23.97 -12.14 16.15
C GLY A 214 -23.44 -13.00 15.00
N GLN A 215 -24.31 -13.67 14.23
CA GLN A 215 -23.89 -14.50 13.09
C GLN A 215 -23.23 -13.70 11.96
N LEU A 216 -23.59 -12.41 11.79
CA LEU A 216 -22.99 -11.52 10.79
C LEU A 216 -21.60 -11.01 11.20
N TRP A 217 -21.24 -11.13 12.48
CA TRP A 217 -20.07 -10.51 13.09
C TRP A 217 -19.03 -11.55 13.54
N SER A 218 -18.95 -12.67 12.81
CA SER A 218 -17.95 -13.72 13.04
C SER A 218 -16.53 -13.26 12.70
N ALA A 219 -16.39 -12.45 11.66
CA ALA A 219 -15.17 -11.73 11.31
C ALA A 219 -15.42 -10.21 11.36
N ILE A 220 -14.64 -9.51 12.19
CA ILE A 220 -14.67 -8.06 12.35
C ILE A 220 -13.29 -7.52 11.98
N ASP A 221 -13.08 -7.28 10.68
CA ASP A 221 -11.96 -6.47 10.21
C ASP A 221 -12.39 -5.02 10.07
N THR A 222 -11.65 -4.09 10.68
CA THR A 222 -11.96 -2.66 10.68
C THR A 222 -11.11 -1.83 9.72
N THR A 223 -10.17 -2.45 8.99
CA THR A 223 -9.13 -1.76 8.21
C THR A 223 -9.72 -0.76 7.20
N ASP A 224 -10.85 -1.09 6.58
CA ASP A 224 -11.51 -0.24 5.56
C ASP A 224 -12.35 0.91 6.15
N TYR A 225 -12.77 0.83 7.42
CA TYR A 225 -13.81 1.71 7.98
C TYR A 225 -13.57 2.23 9.41
N TYR A 226 -12.40 1.99 10.00
CA TYR A 226 -12.06 2.47 11.36
C TYR A 226 -12.14 3.99 11.55
N ARG A 227 -12.18 4.76 10.44
CA ARG A 227 -12.37 6.22 10.41
C ARG A 227 -13.85 6.64 10.29
N ASP A 228 -14.70 5.78 9.75
CA ASP A 228 -16.11 6.03 9.44
C ASP A 228 -17.05 5.71 10.61
N ILE A 229 -16.72 4.66 11.39
CA ILE A 229 -17.58 4.19 12.48
C ILE A 229 -17.09 4.76 13.82
N PRO A 230 -17.94 5.42 14.62
CA PRO A 230 -17.56 5.93 15.94
C PRO A 230 -17.32 4.78 16.94
N SER A 231 -16.44 4.99 17.92
CA SER A 231 -16.01 3.95 18.87
C SER A 231 -17.15 3.28 19.63
N ASP A 232 -18.23 3.99 20.00
CA ASP A 232 -19.44 3.38 20.59
C ASP A 232 -20.18 2.45 19.63
N GLY A 233 -20.24 2.79 18.34
CA GLY A 233 -20.78 1.93 17.30
C GLY A 233 -19.96 0.65 17.15
N LEU A 234 -18.63 0.77 17.19
CA LEU A 234 -17.73 -0.38 17.10
C LEU A 234 -17.84 -1.30 18.33
N VAL A 235 -17.88 -0.73 19.54
CA VAL A 235 -18.09 -1.51 20.78
C VAL A 235 -19.46 -2.21 20.75
N LYS A 236 -20.50 -1.56 20.20
CA LYS A 236 -21.81 -2.22 19.99
C LYS A 236 -21.69 -3.41 19.04
N ILE A 237 -21.00 -3.26 17.90
CA ILE A 237 -20.78 -4.33 16.91
C ILE A 237 -20.07 -5.54 17.55
N ILE A 238 -18.95 -5.30 18.23
CA ILE A 238 -18.17 -6.34 18.93
C ILE A 238 -19.03 -7.01 20.02
N ALA A 239 -19.84 -6.24 20.76
CA ALA A 239 -20.74 -6.78 21.78
C ALA A 239 -21.94 -7.56 21.21
N SER A 240 -22.39 -7.29 19.97
CA SER A 240 -23.38 -8.13 19.27
C SER A 240 -22.78 -9.41 18.70
N GLY A 241 -21.53 -9.39 18.20
CA GLY A 241 -20.82 -10.60 17.79
C GLY A 241 -20.55 -11.52 18.98
N GLY A 242 -19.97 -10.98 20.05
CA GLY A 242 -19.69 -11.69 21.31
C GLY A 242 -19.07 -13.09 21.11
N PRO A 243 -19.77 -14.18 21.46
CA PRO A 243 -19.23 -15.53 21.37
C PRO A 243 -19.07 -16.05 19.93
N PHE A 244 -19.64 -15.36 18.92
CA PHE A 244 -19.47 -15.72 17.51
C PHE A 244 -18.22 -15.13 16.87
N VAL A 245 -17.61 -14.08 17.47
CA VAL A 245 -16.38 -13.46 16.97
C VAL A 245 -15.24 -14.48 17.02
N ARG A 246 -14.70 -14.80 15.83
CA ARG A 246 -13.48 -15.58 15.64
C ARG A 246 -12.33 -14.69 15.19
N ASP A 247 -12.62 -13.74 14.30
CA ASP A 247 -11.61 -12.86 13.73
C ASP A 247 -11.87 -11.43 14.19
N LEU A 248 -10.90 -10.83 14.89
CA LEU A 248 -11.00 -9.51 15.49
C LEU A 248 -9.76 -8.69 15.11
N ASN A 249 -9.84 -8.03 13.95
CA ASN A 249 -8.79 -7.13 13.46
C ASN A 249 -9.20 -5.68 13.68
N LEU A 250 -8.63 -5.07 14.73
CA LEU A 250 -8.85 -3.69 15.15
C LEU A 250 -7.63 -2.80 14.80
N ARG A 251 -6.95 -3.10 13.70
CA ARG A 251 -5.77 -2.36 13.21
C ARG A 251 -6.11 -0.88 13.03
N GLY A 252 -5.25 -0.01 13.55
CA GLY A 252 -5.42 1.45 13.48
C GLY A 252 -6.55 2.04 14.33
N CYS A 253 -7.28 1.25 15.14
CA CYS A 253 -8.41 1.72 15.96
C CYS A 253 -7.99 2.54 17.21
N VAL A 254 -7.20 3.59 17.04
CA VAL A 254 -6.75 4.52 18.11
C VAL A 254 -7.93 5.07 18.94
N GLN A 255 -9.10 5.26 18.31
CA GLN A 255 -10.32 5.73 18.97
C GLN A 255 -10.89 4.82 20.07
N LEU A 256 -10.45 3.55 20.15
CA LEU A 256 -10.90 2.62 21.19
C LEU A 256 -10.21 2.82 22.55
N ARG A 257 -9.16 3.65 22.65
CA ARG A 257 -8.31 3.77 23.85
C ARG A 257 -9.07 3.92 25.16
N GLU A 258 -10.03 4.83 25.22
CA GLU A 258 -10.81 5.07 26.44
C GLU A 258 -11.94 4.03 26.63
N LYS A 259 -12.43 3.44 25.53
CA LYS A 259 -13.40 2.32 25.58
C LYS A 259 -12.77 1.03 26.10
N TRP A 260 -11.47 0.80 25.85
CA TRP A 260 -10.72 -0.31 26.45
C TRP A 260 -10.58 -0.21 27.98
N LYS A 261 -10.81 0.96 28.57
CA LYS A 261 -10.86 1.17 30.02
C LYS A 261 -12.26 0.95 30.59
N SER A 262 -13.29 1.52 29.96
CA SER A 262 -14.68 1.42 30.44
C SER A 262 -15.32 0.07 30.11
N GLU A 263 -15.25 -0.36 28.85
CA GLU A 263 -15.95 -1.54 28.32
C GLU A 263 -15.00 -2.72 28.03
N GLY A 264 -13.68 -2.55 28.15
CA GLY A 264 -12.69 -3.58 27.80
C GLY A 264 -12.89 -4.93 28.50
N LYS A 265 -13.35 -4.92 29.77
CA LYS A 265 -13.77 -6.14 30.48
C LYS A 265 -14.97 -6.81 29.82
N ARG A 266 -16.02 -6.05 29.50
CA ARG A 266 -17.24 -6.55 28.84
C ARG A 266 -16.93 -7.12 27.45
N ILE A 267 -16.09 -6.46 26.67
CA ILE A 267 -15.62 -6.95 25.36
C ILE A 267 -14.93 -8.32 25.54
N THR A 268 -14.02 -8.41 26.51
CA THR A 268 -13.28 -9.63 26.87
C THR A 268 -14.18 -10.75 27.39
N ASP A 269 -15.17 -10.44 28.22
CA ASP A 269 -16.08 -11.42 28.79
C ASP A 269 -17.15 -11.89 27.79
N LEU A 270 -17.36 -11.19 26.67
CA LEU A 270 -18.23 -11.61 25.56
C LEU A 270 -17.44 -12.39 24.48
N CYS A 271 -16.26 -11.92 24.09
CA CYS A 271 -15.44 -12.51 23.03
C CYS A 271 -14.49 -13.58 23.62
N ARG A 272 -14.91 -14.85 23.58
CA ARG A 272 -14.19 -16.01 24.17
C ARG A 272 -13.73 -17.08 23.17
N ASN A 273 -14.12 -16.94 21.91
CA ASN A 273 -13.84 -17.88 20.82
C ASN A 273 -12.94 -17.26 19.74
N VAL A 274 -12.20 -16.19 20.07
CA VAL A 274 -11.35 -15.50 19.11
C VAL A 274 -10.16 -16.41 18.76
N VAL A 275 -9.94 -16.55 17.46
CA VAL A 275 -8.89 -17.35 16.82
C VAL A 275 -7.83 -16.42 16.22
N ASN A 276 -8.27 -15.39 15.50
CA ASN A 276 -7.41 -14.39 14.87
C ASN A 276 -7.58 -13.03 15.56
N PHE A 277 -6.50 -12.51 16.14
CA PHE A 277 -6.52 -11.27 16.91
C PHE A 277 -5.44 -10.30 16.42
N SER A 278 -5.85 -9.12 15.98
CA SER A 278 -4.94 -8.06 15.50
C SER A 278 -5.29 -6.72 16.14
N LEU A 279 -4.32 -6.12 16.82
CA LEU A 279 -4.42 -4.78 17.44
C LEU A 279 -3.30 -3.82 16.96
N GLU A 280 -2.67 -4.10 15.82
CA GLU A 280 -1.56 -3.28 15.30
C GLU A 280 -1.95 -1.78 15.22
N GLY A 281 -1.12 -0.90 15.79
CA GLY A 281 -1.38 0.55 15.81
C GLY A 281 -2.57 0.99 16.66
N CYS A 282 -3.25 0.09 17.38
CA CYS A 282 -4.24 0.42 18.41
C CYS A 282 -3.56 1.02 19.66
N ARG A 283 -4.34 1.45 20.65
CA ARG A 283 -3.84 1.79 21.99
C ARG A 283 -4.70 1.13 23.05
N ILE A 284 -4.24 -0.02 23.56
CA ILE A 284 -4.88 -0.81 24.61
C ILE A 284 -4.06 -0.76 25.90
N ASP A 285 -4.75 -0.66 27.04
CA ASP A 285 -4.12 -0.70 28.36
C ASP A 285 -3.68 -2.13 28.72
N LYS A 286 -2.51 -2.27 29.35
CA LYS A 286 -1.85 -3.55 29.64
C LYS A 286 -2.74 -4.55 30.40
N THR A 287 -3.58 -4.06 31.32
CA THR A 287 -4.53 -4.89 32.07
C THR A 287 -5.60 -5.49 31.18
N SER A 288 -6.26 -4.70 30.31
CA SER A 288 -7.27 -5.19 29.38
C SER A 288 -6.69 -6.19 28.38
N MET A 289 -5.48 -5.95 27.87
CA MET A 289 -4.74 -6.93 27.05
C MET A 289 -4.50 -8.26 27.80
N HIS A 290 -3.96 -8.21 29.03
CA HIS A 290 -3.73 -9.40 29.84
C HIS A 290 -5.02 -10.20 30.09
N TYR A 291 -6.14 -9.53 30.41
CA TYR A 291 -7.42 -10.19 30.61
C TYR A 291 -7.96 -10.84 29.32
N PHE A 292 -7.79 -10.18 28.17
CA PHE A 292 -8.25 -10.71 26.87
C PHE A 292 -7.55 -12.02 26.50
N LEU A 293 -6.22 -12.06 26.66
CA LEU A 293 -5.40 -13.25 26.41
C LEU A 293 -5.71 -14.40 27.39
N LEU A 294 -6.00 -14.08 28.66
CA LEU A 294 -6.45 -15.05 29.68
C LEU A 294 -7.86 -15.63 29.44
N ARG A 295 -8.60 -15.14 28.42
CA ARG A 295 -9.98 -15.56 28.13
C ARG A 295 -10.17 -16.24 26.77
N ASN A 296 -9.17 -16.18 25.89
CA ASN A 296 -9.24 -16.74 24.53
C ASN A 296 -8.15 -17.82 24.32
N PRO A 297 -8.35 -19.06 24.81
CA PRO A 297 -7.36 -20.13 24.69
C PRO A 297 -7.26 -20.77 23.29
N ARG A 298 -8.03 -20.25 22.32
CA ARG A 298 -8.10 -20.71 20.93
C ARG A 298 -7.40 -19.76 19.95
N LEU A 299 -6.59 -18.83 20.44
CA LEU A 299 -5.82 -17.93 19.58
C LEU A 299 -4.77 -18.70 18.79
N GLU A 300 -4.88 -18.63 17.46
CA GLU A 300 -3.97 -19.22 16.48
C GLU A 300 -3.12 -18.12 15.80
N TYR A 301 -3.66 -16.91 15.64
CA TYR A 301 -2.95 -15.72 15.15
C TYR A 301 -3.03 -14.56 16.16
N ILE A 302 -1.88 -13.98 16.51
CA ILE A 302 -1.78 -12.79 17.35
C ILE A 302 -0.84 -11.76 16.68
N ASN A 303 -1.38 -10.65 16.16
CA ASN A 303 -0.61 -9.46 15.78
C ASN A 303 -0.83 -8.33 16.80
N VAL A 304 0.23 -8.01 17.53
CA VAL A 304 0.27 -6.93 18.51
C VAL A 304 1.41 -5.94 18.23
N SER A 305 1.87 -5.87 16.98
CA SER A 305 3.00 -5.03 16.58
C SER A 305 2.79 -3.54 16.88
N GLY A 306 3.89 -2.88 17.29
CA GLY A 306 3.89 -1.48 17.75
C GLY A 306 3.21 -1.20 19.10
N LEU A 307 2.74 -2.22 19.83
CA LEU A 307 2.07 -2.02 21.12
C LEU A 307 3.07 -1.99 22.30
N SER A 308 3.51 -0.80 22.68
CA SER A 308 4.35 -0.59 23.87
C SER A 308 3.70 -0.96 25.23
N SER A 309 2.42 -1.34 25.25
CA SER A 309 1.77 -1.94 26.43
C SER A 309 2.01 -3.46 26.56
N VAL A 310 2.44 -4.11 25.48
CA VAL A 310 2.83 -5.53 25.46
C VAL A 310 4.24 -5.67 26.03
N THR A 311 4.42 -6.70 26.86
CA THR A 311 5.64 -6.91 27.63
C THR A 311 5.90 -8.39 27.85
N ASN A 312 7.09 -8.77 28.33
CA ASN A 312 7.41 -10.16 28.69
C ASN A 312 6.39 -10.84 29.65
N SER A 313 5.64 -10.07 30.46
CA SER A 313 4.53 -10.62 31.26
C SER A 313 3.30 -11.03 30.43
N ALA A 314 3.04 -10.35 29.31
CA ALA A 314 2.03 -10.78 28.34
C ALA A 314 2.50 -12.02 27.56
N MET A 315 3.79 -12.09 27.20
CA MET A 315 4.37 -13.28 26.55
C MET A 315 4.21 -14.53 27.42
N LYS A 316 4.43 -14.41 28.74
CA LYS A 316 4.14 -15.49 29.71
C LYS A 316 2.66 -15.90 29.69
N ILE A 317 1.73 -14.95 29.60
CA ILE A 317 0.29 -15.26 29.54
C ILE A 317 -0.07 -15.97 28.23
N ILE A 318 0.47 -15.54 27.09
CA ILE A 318 0.27 -16.21 25.79
C ILE A 318 0.76 -17.67 25.88
N ALA A 319 2.01 -17.87 26.31
CA ALA A 319 2.59 -19.21 26.49
C ALA A 319 1.74 -20.13 27.37
N GLN A 320 1.18 -19.60 28.47
CA GLN A 320 0.35 -20.39 29.41
C GLN A 320 -1.13 -20.55 28.99
N SER A 321 -1.63 -19.76 28.02
CA SER A 321 -3.07 -19.73 27.68
C SER A 321 -3.37 -20.18 26.25
N CYS A 322 -2.43 -20.04 25.31
CA CYS A 322 -2.64 -20.16 23.86
C CYS A 322 -1.75 -21.26 23.23
N PRO A 323 -1.93 -22.55 23.57
CA PRO A 323 -1.09 -23.64 23.05
C PRO A 323 -1.35 -23.98 21.57
N GLN A 324 -2.36 -23.37 20.94
CA GLN A 324 -2.65 -23.54 19.50
C GLN A 324 -2.01 -22.47 18.61
N LEU A 325 -1.27 -21.52 19.19
CA LEU A 325 -0.67 -20.39 18.47
C LEU A 325 0.23 -20.86 17.31
N GLU A 326 -0.12 -20.46 16.09
CA GLU A 326 0.64 -20.74 14.87
C GLU A 326 1.40 -19.50 14.36
N ILE A 327 0.85 -18.29 14.57
CA ILE A 327 1.41 -17.02 14.10
C ILE A 327 1.46 -15.99 15.23
N LEU A 328 2.65 -15.43 15.51
CA LEU A 328 2.85 -14.37 16.49
C LEU A 328 3.66 -13.22 15.90
N ASN A 329 3.08 -12.03 15.83
CA ASN A 329 3.80 -10.81 15.50
C ASN A 329 3.81 -9.84 16.71
N VAL A 330 5.02 -9.61 17.23
CA VAL A 330 5.34 -8.68 18.32
C VAL A 330 6.38 -7.63 17.88
N SER A 331 6.65 -7.47 16.57
CA SER A 331 7.60 -6.48 16.05
C SER A 331 7.32 -5.08 16.62
N TRP A 332 8.38 -4.31 16.90
CA TRP A 332 8.33 -2.98 17.51
C TRP A 332 7.73 -2.91 18.94
N CYS A 333 7.60 -4.04 19.65
CA CYS A 333 7.19 -4.08 21.06
C CYS A 333 8.38 -3.93 22.02
N SER A 334 8.82 -2.70 22.29
CA SER A 334 10.00 -2.40 23.14
C SER A 334 9.96 -2.91 24.61
N GLY A 335 8.83 -3.47 25.06
CA GLY A 335 8.70 -4.16 26.35
C GLY A 335 8.91 -5.68 26.30
N VAL A 336 9.19 -6.23 25.13
CA VAL A 336 9.42 -7.66 24.87
C VAL A 336 10.91 -7.91 24.58
N ASN A 337 11.41 -9.06 25.02
CA ASN A 337 12.75 -9.57 24.75
C ASN A 337 12.66 -11.05 24.34
N THR A 338 13.74 -11.59 23.79
CA THR A 338 13.89 -13.04 23.55
C THR A 338 13.58 -13.88 24.79
N ASN A 339 13.95 -13.45 25.99
CA ASN A 339 13.57 -14.07 27.28
C ASN A 339 12.05 -14.24 27.51
N GLY A 340 11.20 -13.46 26.83
CA GLY A 340 9.76 -13.67 26.76
C GLY A 340 9.37 -14.70 25.70
N LEU A 341 9.94 -14.57 24.49
CA LEU A 341 9.67 -15.44 23.33
C LEU A 341 10.16 -16.89 23.54
N LYS A 342 11.28 -17.07 24.24
CA LYS A 342 11.86 -18.33 24.74
C LYS A 342 10.84 -19.20 25.51
N ARG A 343 9.85 -18.56 26.15
CA ARG A 343 8.73 -19.25 26.83
C ARG A 343 7.64 -19.67 25.86
N ILE A 344 7.33 -18.84 24.87
CA ILE A 344 6.35 -19.15 23.82
C ILE A 344 6.83 -20.31 22.96
N ILE A 345 8.09 -20.33 22.55
CA ILE A 345 8.69 -21.43 21.74
C ILE A 345 8.61 -22.78 22.48
N LYS A 346 8.76 -22.77 23.81
CA LYS A 346 8.62 -23.97 24.66
C LYS A 346 7.17 -24.45 24.76
N GLU A 347 6.23 -23.56 25.08
CA GLU A 347 4.83 -23.93 25.41
C GLU A 347 3.87 -23.97 24.21
N CYS A 348 4.17 -23.31 23.09
CA CYS A 348 3.33 -23.22 21.89
C CYS A 348 3.85 -24.16 20.78
N PRO A 349 3.42 -25.44 20.73
CA PRO A 349 4.00 -26.46 19.84
C PRO A 349 3.75 -26.28 18.35
N LYS A 350 2.87 -25.35 17.95
CA LYS A 350 2.44 -25.12 16.57
C LYS A 350 3.00 -23.86 15.92
N LEU A 351 3.85 -23.10 16.62
CA LEU A 351 4.35 -21.81 16.12
C LEU A 351 5.17 -22.01 14.83
N LYS A 352 4.70 -21.39 13.74
CA LYS A 352 5.27 -21.41 12.38
C LYS A 352 5.81 -20.05 11.96
N ASP A 353 5.15 -18.96 12.33
CA ASP A 353 5.52 -17.59 11.95
C ASP A 353 5.77 -16.74 13.20
N LEU A 354 6.99 -16.20 13.30
CA LEU A 354 7.43 -15.34 14.40
C LEU A 354 7.94 -13.99 13.86
N GLY A 355 7.13 -12.95 14.03
CA GLY A 355 7.48 -11.55 13.83
C GLY A 355 8.06 -10.92 15.09
N ALA A 356 9.35 -10.57 15.07
CA ALA A 356 10.11 -10.11 16.22
C ALA A 356 11.09 -8.96 15.89
N SER A 357 10.76 -8.11 14.92
CA SER A 357 11.59 -6.95 14.53
C SER A 357 11.77 -5.94 15.67
N GLU A 358 12.94 -5.30 15.74
CA GLU A 358 13.30 -4.27 16.74
C GLU A 358 13.12 -4.74 18.20
N ILE A 359 13.34 -6.05 18.44
CA ILE A 359 13.38 -6.68 19.77
C ILE A 359 14.84 -6.96 20.15
N ARG A 360 15.14 -6.87 21.45
CA ARG A 360 16.48 -7.10 22.00
C ARG A 360 16.64 -8.45 22.69
N GLY A 361 17.86 -8.96 22.65
CA GLY A 361 18.28 -10.22 23.28
C GLY A 361 18.52 -11.35 22.28
N PHE A 362 18.66 -11.07 20.98
CA PHE A 362 19.03 -12.05 19.96
C PHE A 362 20.50 -12.49 20.03
N ASP A 363 21.24 -12.00 21.03
CA ASP A 363 22.52 -12.52 21.50
C ASP A 363 22.38 -13.76 22.42
N ASP A 364 21.18 -14.10 22.91
CA ASP A 364 20.92 -15.24 23.81
C ASP A 364 21.07 -16.60 23.09
N GLU A 365 22.24 -17.23 23.21
CA GLU A 365 22.54 -18.57 22.67
C GLU A 365 21.49 -19.64 23.04
N ASP A 366 20.97 -19.61 24.27
CA ASP A 366 19.89 -20.51 24.70
C ASP A 366 18.61 -20.30 23.85
N PHE A 367 18.28 -19.06 23.46
CA PHE A 367 17.09 -18.76 22.67
C PHE A 367 17.23 -19.32 21.26
N ALA A 368 18.41 -19.16 20.65
CA ALA A 368 18.77 -19.82 19.39
C ALA A 368 18.68 -21.35 19.51
N LEU A 369 19.20 -21.93 20.61
CA LEU A 369 19.17 -23.37 20.87
C LEU A 369 17.74 -23.90 21.04
N GLU A 370 16.83 -23.16 21.67
CA GLU A 370 15.41 -23.55 21.78
C GLU A 370 14.69 -23.46 20.44
N LEU A 371 14.99 -22.47 19.59
CA LEU A 371 14.53 -22.44 18.20
C LEU A 371 15.06 -23.64 17.40
N PHE A 372 16.35 -23.95 17.54
CA PHE A 372 16.99 -25.10 16.89
C PHE A 372 16.34 -26.43 17.27
N LYS A 373 16.11 -26.65 18.58
CA LYS A 373 15.40 -27.82 19.12
C LYS A 373 13.95 -27.91 18.61
N ARG A 374 13.27 -26.76 18.42
CA ARG A 374 11.85 -26.76 18.04
C ARG A 374 11.64 -27.10 16.56
N ASN A 375 12.41 -26.45 15.68
CA ASN A 375 12.35 -26.59 14.21
C ASN A 375 10.93 -26.58 13.59
N THR A 376 9.99 -25.82 14.16
CA THR A 376 8.63 -25.65 13.64
C THR A 376 8.44 -24.36 12.84
N LEU A 377 9.38 -23.41 12.92
CA LEU A 377 9.26 -22.14 12.20
C LEU A 377 9.42 -22.34 10.69
N GLU A 378 8.40 -21.91 9.96
CA GLU A 378 8.40 -21.70 8.51
C GLU A 378 8.78 -20.24 8.18
N ARG A 379 8.53 -19.29 9.09
CA ARG A 379 8.88 -17.88 8.94
C ARG A 379 9.48 -17.29 10.21
N LEU A 380 10.59 -16.58 10.05
CA LEU A 380 11.22 -15.78 11.09
C LEU A 380 11.52 -14.39 10.54
N ILE A 381 10.99 -13.36 11.21
CA ILE A 381 11.32 -11.96 10.96
C ILE A 381 12.03 -11.43 12.20
N ALA A 382 13.34 -11.20 12.09
CA ALA A 382 14.21 -10.69 13.13
C ALA A 382 14.96 -9.43 12.66
N SER A 383 14.32 -8.61 11.84
CA SER A 383 14.87 -7.35 11.32
C SER A 383 15.14 -6.33 12.43
N ARG A 384 16.27 -5.61 12.36
CA ARG A 384 16.76 -4.64 13.37
C ARG A 384 16.98 -5.24 14.76
N THR A 385 17.53 -6.45 14.82
CA THR A 385 17.84 -7.14 16.08
C THR A 385 19.34 -7.23 16.32
N ASP A 386 19.70 -7.50 17.57
CA ASP A 386 21.04 -7.79 18.07
C ASP A 386 21.46 -9.25 17.77
N ILE A 387 21.10 -9.78 16.58
CA ILE A 387 21.50 -11.11 16.13
C ILE A 387 22.92 -11.09 15.54
N ASN A 388 23.74 -12.05 15.97
CA ASN A 388 25.13 -12.21 15.56
C ASN A 388 25.35 -13.58 14.87
N ASP A 389 26.56 -13.77 14.33
CA ASP A 389 26.96 -14.98 13.62
C ASP A 389 26.73 -16.27 14.42
N GLU A 390 27.13 -16.29 15.69
CA GLU A 390 27.03 -17.48 16.54
C GLU A 390 25.57 -17.81 16.91
N CYS A 391 24.71 -16.81 17.13
CA CYS A 391 23.27 -17.03 17.30
C CYS A 391 22.64 -17.65 16.05
N LEU A 392 22.92 -17.11 14.85
CA LEU A 392 22.37 -17.66 13.61
C LEU A 392 22.91 -19.08 13.34
N LYS A 393 24.20 -19.32 13.60
CA LYS A 393 24.84 -20.63 13.53
C LYS A 393 24.20 -21.62 14.52
N ILE A 394 23.97 -21.24 15.78
CA ILE A 394 23.27 -22.09 16.77
C ILE A 394 21.80 -22.35 16.37
N LEU A 395 21.12 -21.38 15.76
CA LEU A 395 19.74 -21.55 15.27
C LEU A 395 19.64 -22.58 14.13
N VAL A 396 20.67 -22.69 13.28
CA VAL A 396 20.72 -23.58 12.11
C VAL A 396 21.40 -24.93 12.41
N HIS A 397 22.50 -24.93 13.17
CA HIS A 397 23.36 -26.09 13.47
C HIS A 397 23.21 -26.62 14.90
N GLY A 398 22.75 -25.81 15.85
CA GLY A 398 22.81 -26.12 17.28
C GLY A 398 24.19 -25.81 17.89
N ILE A 399 24.36 -26.21 19.16
CA ILE A 399 25.66 -26.18 19.86
C ILE A 399 26.38 -27.50 19.62
N ASP A 400 27.68 -27.44 19.31
CA ASP A 400 28.58 -28.58 19.08
C ASP A 400 27.98 -29.73 18.22
N PRO A 401 27.57 -29.44 16.96
CA PRO A 401 27.04 -30.46 16.06
C PRO A 401 28.09 -31.53 15.72
N GLU A 402 27.62 -32.76 15.45
CA GLU A 402 28.45 -33.80 14.82
C GLU A 402 28.80 -33.36 13.39
N MET A 403 30.08 -33.41 13.02
CA MET A 403 30.59 -32.92 11.73
C MET A 403 30.92 -34.08 10.80
N ASP A 404 30.43 -34.01 9.55
CA ASP A 404 30.87 -34.85 8.45
C ASP A 404 32.31 -34.49 8.06
N VAL A 405 33.25 -35.38 8.40
CA VAL A 405 34.70 -35.23 8.17
C VAL A 405 35.06 -35.14 6.68
N LEU A 406 34.19 -35.59 5.75
CA LEU A 406 34.43 -35.55 4.31
C LEU A 406 33.88 -34.28 3.65
N LEU A 407 32.86 -33.64 4.25
CA LEU A 407 32.16 -32.48 3.69
C LEU A 407 32.34 -31.20 4.52
N ASP A 408 33.03 -31.27 5.66
CA ASP A 408 33.17 -30.21 6.67
C ASP A 408 31.83 -29.57 7.04
N ARG A 409 30.81 -30.41 7.25
CA ARG A 409 29.41 -30.01 7.38
C ARG A 409 28.76 -30.59 8.64
N PRO A 410 27.98 -29.80 9.41
CA PRO A 410 27.21 -30.32 10.54
C PRO A 410 26.07 -31.25 10.08
N ILE A 411 25.97 -32.41 10.71
CA ILE A 411 24.95 -33.46 10.47
C ILE A 411 23.70 -33.11 11.27
N VAL A 412 22.90 -32.19 10.74
CA VAL A 412 21.72 -31.63 11.43
C VAL A 412 20.44 -31.78 10.60
N PRO A 413 19.27 -31.97 11.23
CA PRO A 413 18.01 -32.03 10.51
C PRO A 413 17.71 -30.67 9.85
N PRO A 414 17.29 -30.65 8.56
CA PRO A 414 17.11 -29.41 7.82
C PRO A 414 16.06 -28.50 8.47
N ARG A 415 16.29 -27.19 8.39
CA ARG A 415 15.38 -26.16 8.90
C ARG A 415 14.11 -26.14 8.06
N GLN A 416 12.95 -26.00 8.71
CA GLN A 416 11.65 -25.83 8.03
C GLN A 416 11.43 -24.39 7.51
N LEU A 417 12.40 -23.50 7.69
CA LEU A 417 12.36 -22.10 7.28
C LEU A 417 12.16 -21.96 5.76
N LYS A 418 11.05 -21.32 5.39
CA LYS A 418 10.72 -20.82 4.05
C LYS A 418 11.05 -19.34 3.92
N HIS A 419 10.82 -18.55 4.96
CA HIS A 419 11.03 -17.10 4.92
C HIS A 419 11.91 -16.63 6.08
N LEU A 420 13.03 -15.98 5.76
CA LEU A 420 13.96 -15.43 6.74
C LEU A 420 14.23 -13.96 6.42
N ASP A 421 13.89 -13.07 7.36
CA ASP A 421 14.17 -11.63 7.30
C ASP A 421 15.12 -11.24 8.44
N LEU A 422 16.33 -10.80 8.04
CA LEU A 422 17.41 -10.27 8.88
C LEU A 422 17.81 -8.86 8.42
N HIS A 423 16.87 -8.06 7.88
CA HIS A 423 17.12 -6.67 7.49
C HIS A 423 17.70 -5.83 8.63
N GLN A 424 18.73 -5.01 8.35
CA GLN A 424 19.40 -4.14 9.33
C GLN A 424 19.96 -4.88 10.58
N CYS A 425 20.50 -6.08 10.41
CA CYS A 425 21.26 -6.79 11.44
C CYS A 425 22.77 -6.45 11.30
N SER A 426 23.24 -5.46 12.07
CA SER A 426 24.61 -4.90 11.94
C SER A 426 25.73 -5.86 12.33
N ASP A 427 25.44 -6.82 13.19
CA ASP A 427 26.43 -7.67 13.86
C ASP A 427 26.56 -9.05 13.17
N LEU A 428 25.96 -9.17 11.98
CA LEU A 428 25.92 -10.35 11.13
C LEU A 428 26.96 -10.22 10.00
N THR A 429 27.83 -11.23 9.85
CA THR A 429 28.87 -11.28 8.83
C THR A 429 28.65 -12.45 7.87
N ASP A 430 29.55 -12.59 6.89
CA ASP A 430 29.49 -13.71 5.93
C ASP A 430 29.49 -15.09 6.63
N ASN A 431 30.11 -15.23 7.80
CA ASN A 431 30.18 -16.52 8.50
C ASN A 431 28.82 -16.97 9.05
N GLY A 432 28.05 -16.06 9.64
CA GLY A 432 26.69 -16.33 10.11
C GLY A 432 25.78 -16.72 8.96
N VAL A 433 25.78 -15.95 7.86
CA VAL A 433 24.93 -16.24 6.70
C VAL A 433 25.35 -17.54 5.98
N LYS A 434 26.65 -17.85 5.89
CA LYS A 434 27.14 -19.14 5.36
C LYS A 434 26.61 -20.36 6.13
N SER A 435 26.26 -20.22 7.43
CA SER A 435 25.68 -21.32 8.21
C SER A 435 24.35 -21.86 7.64
N LEU A 436 23.57 -21.02 6.95
CA LEU A 436 22.31 -21.38 6.30
C LEU A 436 22.49 -22.35 5.12
N ALA A 437 23.68 -22.36 4.50
CA ALA A 437 23.97 -23.16 3.32
C ALA A 437 23.76 -24.66 3.60
N TYR A 438 23.14 -25.35 2.64
CA TYR A 438 22.72 -26.76 2.69
C TYR A 438 21.71 -27.15 3.79
N ASN A 439 21.56 -26.34 4.84
CA ASN A 439 20.75 -26.66 6.04
C ASN A 439 19.36 -25.98 6.03
N ALA A 440 19.14 -24.97 5.19
CA ALA A 440 17.82 -24.37 4.92
C ALA A 440 17.32 -24.63 3.47
N PRO A 441 17.20 -25.89 3.00
CA PRO A 441 16.89 -26.21 1.60
C PRO A 441 15.47 -25.82 1.15
N TYR A 442 14.57 -25.53 2.10
CA TYR A 442 13.19 -25.13 1.84
C TYR A 442 12.99 -23.60 1.76
N LEU A 443 14.07 -22.82 1.80
CA LEU A 443 14.00 -21.36 1.77
C LEU A 443 13.42 -20.85 0.44
N GLU A 444 12.28 -20.18 0.54
CA GLU A 444 11.49 -19.56 -0.54
C GLU A 444 11.69 -18.05 -0.57
N GLY A 445 11.99 -17.39 0.57
CA GLY A 445 12.33 -15.97 0.64
C GLY A 445 13.45 -15.65 1.62
N LEU A 446 14.41 -14.83 1.18
CA LEU A 446 15.57 -14.38 1.97
C LEU A 446 15.72 -12.86 1.86
N GLN A 447 15.73 -12.19 3.01
CA GLN A 447 15.91 -10.75 3.16
C GLN A 447 17.15 -10.48 4.05
N LEU A 448 18.18 -9.89 3.45
CA LEU A 448 19.49 -9.59 4.07
C LEU A 448 19.89 -8.11 3.91
N SER A 449 18.99 -7.25 3.43
CA SER A 449 19.31 -5.86 3.09
C SER A 449 19.85 -5.06 4.27
N GLN A 450 20.76 -4.12 4.00
CA GLN A 450 21.38 -3.22 4.99
C GLN A 450 22.18 -3.93 6.11
N CYS A 451 22.89 -5.01 5.75
CA CYS A 451 23.83 -5.73 6.62
C CYS A 451 25.27 -5.51 6.10
N PRO A 452 25.98 -4.44 6.51
CA PRO A 452 27.12 -3.86 5.77
C PRO A 452 28.40 -4.71 5.75
N GLU A 453 28.50 -5.75 6.59
CA GLU A 453 29.64 -6.66 6.59
C GLU A 453 29.50 -7.81 5.56
N LEU A 454 28.30 -8.06 5.02
CA LEU A 454 28.06 -9.11 4.03
C LEU A 454 28.70 -8.81 2.67
N SER A 455 29.26 -9.84 2.05
CA SER A 455 29.86 -9.80 0.71
C SER A 455 29.29 -10.88 -0.21
N ASP A 456 29.78 -10.95 -1.45
CA ASP A 456 29.42 -12.00 -2.42
C ASP A 456 29.52 -13.42 -1.82
N ASP A 457 30.50 -13.62 -0.92
CA ASP A 457 30.91 -14.93 -0.43
C ASP A 457 29.84 -15.63 0.43
N SER A 458 28.92 -14.88 1.05
CA SER A 458 27.79 -15.43 1.80
C SER A 458 26.55 -15.66 0.95
N VAL A 459 26.15 -14.69 0.13
CA VAL A 459 24.99 -14.81 -0.75
C VAL A 459 25.19 -15.98 -1.71
N ILE A 460 26.38 -16.12 -2.31
CA ILE A 460 26.74 -17.22 -3.20
C ILE A 460 26.68 -18.59 -2.49
N ALA A 461 27.10 -18.67 -1.22
CA ALA A 461 27.04 -19.92 -0.45
C ALA A 461 25.59 -20.39 -0.23
N VAL A 462 24.67 -19.47 0.07
CA VAL A 462 23.26 -19.80 0.29
C VAL A 462 22.56 -20.17 -1.01
N ILE A 463 22.58 -19.30 -2.05
CA ILE A 463 21.80 -19.50 -3.28
C ILE A 463 22.13 -20.81 -4.03
N ARG A 464 23.39 -21.29 -3.94
CA ARG A 464 23.81 -22.57 -4.51
C ARG A 464 23.11 -23.78 -3.89
N THR A 465 22.46 -23.60 -2.73
CA THR A 465 21.91 -24.67 -1.89
C THR A 465 20.42 -24.52 -1.56
N THR A 466 19.79 -23.41 -1.97
CA THR A 466 18.36 -23.11 -1.74
C THR A 466 17.57 -23.18 -3.06
N PRO A 467 17.27 -24.38 -3.59
CA PRO A 467 16.65 -24.56 -4.91
C PRO A 467 15.23 -23.97 -5.03
N ARG A 468 14.58 -23.62 -3.92
CA ARG A 468 13.22 -23.09 -3.86
C ARG A 468 13.12 -21.57 -3.76
N LEU A 469 14.24 -20.86 -3.77
CA LEU A 469 14.27 -19.42 -3.50
C LEU A 469 13.52 -18.64 -4.60
N THR A 470 12.35 -18.09 -4.28
CA THR A 470 11.53 -17.27 -5.17
C THR A 470 11.70 -15.77 -4.92
N HIS A 471 12.04 -15.37 -3.69
CA HIS A 471 12.27 -13.98 -3.29
C HIS A 471 13.69 -13.79 -2.71
N LEU A 472 14.46 -12.85 -3.25
CA LEU A 472 15.77 -12.46 -2.72
C LEU A 472 15.86 -10.94 -2.61
N GLU A 473 16.09 -10.43 -1.40
CA GLU A 473 16.27 -9.02 -1.12
C GLU A 473 17.64 -8.77 -0.47
N ILE A 474 18.47 -8.05 -1.21
CA ILE A 474 19.89 -7.76 -0.96
C ILE A 474 20.18 -6.30 -1.35
N GLU A 475 19.37 -5.39 -0.84
CA GLU A 475 19.49 -3.93 -1.00
C GLU A 475 20.54 -3.36 -0.03
N ASP A 476 21.27 -2.34 -0.50
CA ASP A 476 22.21 -1.53 0.29
C ASP A 476 23.30 -2.40 0.98
N LEU A 477 23.90 -3.29 0.18
CA LEU A 477 25.03 -4.15 0.51
C LEU A 477 26.25 -3.77 -0.35
N GLU A 478 26.99 -2.73 0.09
CA GLU A 478 28.09 -2.08 -0.66
C GLU A 478 29.18 -3.04 -1.20
N ARG A 479 29.38 -4.19 -0.55
CA ARG A 479 30.44 -5.16 -0.90
C ARG A 479 30.03 -6.20 -1.96
N LEU A 480 28.76 -6.25 -2.37
CA LEU A 480 28.32 -7.16 -3.43
C LEU A 480 28.85 -6.73 -4.80
N THR A 481 29.27 -7.69 -5.61
CA THR A 481 29.73 -7.47 -6.97
C THR A 481 28.89 -8.27 -7.97
N ASN A 482 29.14 -8.05 -9.26
CA ASN A 482 28.48 -8.81 -10.32
C ASN A 482 28.71 -10.33 -10.21
N SER A 483 29.67 -10.81 -9.39
CA SER A 483 29.86 -12.24 -9.15
C SER A 483 28.62 -12.90 -8.53
N THR A 484 27.94 -12.25 -7.57
CA THR A 484 26.68 -12.75 -6.98
C THR A 484 25.60 -12.90 -8.05
N LEU A 485 25.38 -11.90 -8.90
CA LEU A 485 24.40 -11.97 -9.99
C LEU A 485 24.74 -13.06 -11.02
N LEU A 486 26.03 -13.25 -11.33
CA LEU A 486 26.50 -14.31 -12.22
C LEU A 486 26.30 -15.72 -11.64
N GLU A 487 26.31 -15.87 -10.31
CA GLU A 487 26.02 -17.14 -9.64
C GLU A 487 24.51 -17.35 -9.45
N ILE A 488 23.71 -16.31 -9.16
CA ILE A 488 22.23 -16.39 -9.18
C ILE A 488 21.75 -16.92 -10.53
N ALA A 489 22.33 -16.44 -11.63
CA ALA A 489 22.02 -16.90 -13.00
C ALA A 489 22.48 -18.34 -13.32
N LYS A 490 23.13 -19.06 -12.40
CA LYS A 490 23.53 -20.49 -12.50
C LYS A 490 22.95 -21.35 -11.39
N ALA A 491 22.47 -20.74 -10.31
CA ALA A 491 21.98 -21.41 -9.11
C ALA A 491 20.68 -22.18 -9.40
N PRO A 492 20.38 -23.25 -8.64
CA PRO A 492 19.20 -24.07 -8.88
C PRO A 492 17.87 -23.30 -8.67
N CYS A 493 17.90 -22.15 -7.99
CA CYS A 493 16.75 -21.26 -7.86
C CYS A 493 16.43 -20.43 -9.10
N ALA A 494 17.28 -20.37 -10.13
CA ALA A 494 17.10 -19.48 -11.28
C ALA A 494 15.74 -19.67 -11.98
N GLU A 495 15.26 -20.91 -12.13
CA GLU A 495 13.96 -21.21 -12.76
C GLU A 495 12.75 -20.78 -11.90
N HIS A 496 12.95 -20.52 -10.61
CA HIS A 496 11.91 -20.23 -9.63
C HIS A 496 12.00 -18.80 -9.03
N LEU A 497 13.05 -18.05 -9.34
CA LEU A 497 13.22 -16.67 -8.86
C LEU A 497 12.17 -15.75 -9.52
N GLU A 498 11.28 -15.20 -8.69
CA GLU A 498 10.19 -14.29 -9.07
C GLU A 498 10.52 -12.84 -8.68
N HIS A 499 11.09 -12.64 -7.48
CA HIS A 499 11.34 -11.33 -6.88
C HIS A 499 12.82 -11.15 -6.55
N LEU A 500 13.43 -10.07 -7.05
CA LEU A 500 14.83 -9.72 -6.78
C LEU A 500 14.97 -8.20 -6.49
N ASN A 501 15.37 -7.84 -5.27
CA ASN A 501 15.76 -6.47 -4.94
C ASN A 501 17.28 -6.40 -4.74
N ILE A 502 17.95 -5.55 -5.52
CA ILE A 502 19.40 -5.27 -5.48
C ILE A 502 19.70 -3.76 -5.41
N SER A 503 18.73 -2.97 -4.93
CA SER A 503 18.82 -1.51 -4.90
C SER A 503 19.99 -1.02 -4.02
N TYR A 504 20.51 0.18 -4.29
CA TYR A 504 21.67 0.81 -3.64
C TYR A 504 23.02 0.05 -3.72
N CYS A 505 23.06 -1.18 -4.23
CA CYS A 505 24.28 -1.95 -4.44
C CYS A 505 25.07 -1.42 -5.66
N GLU A 506 25.76 -0.29 -5.51
CA GLU A 506 26.37 0.48 -6.61
C GLU A 506 27.36 -0.30 -7.48
N ALA A 507 28.02 -1.35 -6.97
CA ALA A 507 28.96 -2.15 -7.74
C ALA A 507 28.28 -3.14 -8.72
N LEU A 508 26.95 -3.31 -8.64
CA LEU A 508 26.16 -4.15 -9.54
C LEU A 508 25.75 -3.42 -10.83
N GLY A 509 25.62 -4.16 -11.93
CA GLY A 509 25.23 -3.60 -13.22
C GLY A 509 24.97 -4.65 -14.30
N ASP A 510 25.05 -4.23 -15.56
CA ASP A 510 24.74 -5.07 -16.72
C ASP A 510 25.49 -6.41 -16.79
N PRO A 511 26.80 -6.53 -16.46
CA PRO A 511 27.54 -7.79 -16.63
C PRO A 511 26.91 -8.97 -15.90
N GLY A 512 26.41 -8.73 -14.68
CA GLY A 512 25.65 -9.71 -13.91
C GLY A 512 24.16 -9.74 -14.28
N MET A 513 23.51 -8.57 -14.31
CA MET A 513 22.05 -8.49 -14.49
C MET A 513 21.59 -9.00 -15.86
N LEU A 514 22.41 -8.87 -16.92
CA LEU A 514 22.11 -9.47 -18.22
C LEU A 514 22.06 -11.00 -18.18
N GLN A 515 22.76 -11.69 -17.26
CA GLN A 515 22.64 -13.15 -17.13
C GLN A 515 21.41 -13.54 -16.31
N VAL A 516 21.11 -12.80 -15.25
CA VAL A 516 19.87 -12.97 -14.46
C VAL A 516 18.63 -12.83 -15.35
N MET A 517 18.54 -11.75 -16.14
CA MET A 517 17.47 -11.56 -17.12
C MET A 517 17.42 -12.66 -18.19
N LYS A 518 18.54 -13.33 -18.49
CA LYS A 518 18.58 -14.42 -19.49
C LYS A 518 18.13 -15.77 -18.93
N ASN A 519 18.47 -16.05 -17.68
CA ASN A 519 18.38 -17.40 -17.11
C ASN A 519 17.26 -17.55 -16.07
N CYS A 520 16.68 -16.44 -15.58
CA CYS A 520 15.56 -16.46 -14.64
C CYS A 520 14.24 -16.09 -15.36
N PRO A 521 13.53 -17.06 -16.00
CA PRO A 521 12.36 -16.77 -16.83
C PRO A 521 11.14 -16.29 -16.02
N SER A 522 11.06 -16.69 -14.75
CA SER A 522 9.92 -16.49 -13.84
C SER A 522 9.87 -15.13 -13.16
N LEU A 523 10.89 -14.28 -13.36
CA LEU A 523 10.97 -12.96 -12.73
C LEU A 523 9.72 -12.11 -13.01
N SER A 524 9.07 -11.68 -11.93
CA SER A 524 7.85 -10.90 -11.89
C SER A 524 8.11 -9.48 -11.35
N SER A 525 9.15 -9.28 -10.52
CA SER A 525 9.58 -7.98 -10.01
C SER A 525 11.10 -7.92 -9.82
N VAL A 526 11.75 -6.93 -10.42
CA VAL A 526 13.16 -6.61 -10.16
C VAL A 526 13.29 -5.15 -9.78
N GLU A 527 13.85 -4.89 -8.60
CA GLU A 527 14.12 -3.54 -8.08
C GLU A 527 15.65 -3.37 -8.02
N MET A 528 16.19 -2.33 -8.68
CA MET A 528 17.63 -2.15 -8.90
C MET A 528 18.04 -0.67 -8.87
N ASP A 529 17.41 0.10 -7.99
CA ASP A 529 17.59 1.54 -7.87
C ASP A 529 19.01 1.91 -7.45
N ASN A 530 19.55 3.04 -7.90
CA ASN A 530 20.92 3.48 -7.62
C ASN A 530 22.02 2.43 -7.94
N THR A 531 21.80 1.58 -8.95
CA THR A 531 22.83 0.64 -9.48
C THR A 531 23.40 1.12 -10.82
N ARG A 532 24.48 0.47 -11.31
CA ARG A 532 25.16 0.82 -12.58
C ARG A 532 24.56 0.14 -13.82
N VAL A 533 23.37 -0.44 -13.73
CA VAL A 533 22.62 -0.98 -14.88
C VAL A 533 22.35 0.10 -15.93
N SER A 534 22.28 -0.28 -17.21
CA SER A 534 22.02 0.64 -18.32
C SER A 534 20.83 0.20 -19.18
N ASP A 535 20.61 0.94 -20.26
CA ASP A 535 19.69 0.59 -21.34
C ASP A 535 19.86 -0.86 -21.86
N LEU A 536 21.05 -1.47 -21.72
CA LEU A 536 21.29 -2.88 -22.08
C LEU A 536 20.42 -3.85 -21.28
N THR A 537 20.33 -3.65 -19.96
CA THR A 537 19.48 -4.47 -19.07
C THR A 537 18.00 -4.29 -19.43
N LEU A 538 17.56 -3.06 -19.70
CA LEU A 538 16.18 -2.77 -20.15
C LEU A 538 15.87 -3.41 -21.51
N MET A 539 16.83 -3.43 -22.44
CA MET A 539 16.69 -4.08 -23.75
C MET A 539 16.55 -5.61 -23.65
N GLU A 540 17.37 -6.28 -22.84
CA GLU A 540 17.24 -7.75 -22.64
C GLU A 540 15.92 -8.07 -21.92
N ALA A 541 15.55 -7.34 -20.86
CA ALA A 541 14.26 -7.54 -20.18
C ALA A 541 13.07 -7.38 -21.15
N SER A 542 13.10 -6.35 -22.01
CA SER A 542 12.10 -6.12 -23.06
C SER A 542 12.08 -7.22 -24.12
N TYR A 543 13.23 -7.81 -24.45
CA TYR A 543 13.32 -8.99 -25.32
C TYR A 543 12.79 -10.26 -24.66
N ARG A 544 12.96 -10.41 -23.33
CA ARG A 544 12.46 -11.55 -22.54
C ARG A 544 10.95 -11.54 -22.39
N VAL A 545 10.36 -10.41 -22.01
CA VAL A 545 8.88 -10.29 -21.90
C VAL A 545 8.21 -10.49 -23.26
N ARG A 546 8.79 -9.96 -24.36
CA ARG A 546 8.32 -10.24 -25.73
C ARG A 546 8.34 -11.74 -26.13
N LYS A 547 9.10 -12.60 -25.43
CA LYS A 547 9.06 -14.07 -25.63
C LYS A 547 7.92 -14.78 -24.91
N ARG A 548 7.27 -14.14 -23.93
CA ARG A 548 6.11 -14.70 -23.21
C ARG A 548 4.82 -14.73 -24.05
N GLY A 549 4.88 -14.21 -25.27
CA GLY A 549 3.91 -14.50 -26.34
C GLY A 549 2.89 -13.39 -26.58
N TYR A 550 1.93 -13.73 -27.46
CA TYR A 550 0.88 -12.85 -27.95
C TYR A 550 -0.44 -13.61 -28.02
N GLY A 551 -1.55 -12.92 -27.78
CA GLY A 551 -2.89 -13.51 -27.66
C GLY A 551 -3.99 -12.50 -27.98
N GLU A 552 -5.25 -12.90 -27.76
CA GLU A 552 -6.42 -12.04 -28.00
C GLU A 552 -6.91 -11.34 -26.71
N ASP A 553 -6.46 -11.82 -25.54
CA ASP A 553 -6.70 -11.20 -24.23
C ASP A 553 -5.98 -9.85 -24.08
N LEU A 554 -6.51 -8.98 -23.22
CA LEU A 554 -5.84 -7.73 -22.87
C LEU A 554 -4.51 -7.99 -22.12
N PRO A 555 -3.47 -7.17 -22.37
CA PRO A 555 -2.16 -7.36 -21.75
C PRO A 555 -2.22 -7.21 -20.22
N ARG A 556 -1.50 -8.07 -19.49
CA ARG A 556 -1.25 -7.92 -18.05
C ARG A 556 0.18 -7.43 -17.77
N VAL A 557 0.43 -6.91 -16.58
CA VAL A 557 1.80 -6.73 -16.09
C VAL A 557 2.39 -8.11 -15.79
N GLY A 558 3.50 -8.45 -16.44
CA GLY A 558 4.23 -9.70 -16.20
C GLY A 558 5.63 -9.52 -15.60
N LEU A 559 6.18 -8.31 -15.69
CA LEU A 559 7.45 -7.94 -15.06
C LEU A 559 7.36 -6.49 -14.58
N ARG A 560 7.56 -6.25 -13.29
CA ARG A 560 7.83 -4.92 -12.74
C ARG A 560 9.33 -4.68 -12.75
N LEU A 561 9.75 -3.51 -13.25
CA LEU A 561 11.13 -3.05 -13.15
C LEU A 561 11.17 -1.72 -12.42
N VAL A 562 12.10 -1.56 -11.48
CA VAL A 562 12.33 -0.30 -10.77
C VAL A 562 13.78 0.12 -10.99
N VAL A 563 13.96 1.28 -11.62
CA VAL A 563 15.24 1.87 -12.06
C VAL A 563 15.28 3.38 -11.77
N PHE A 564 14.98 3.77 -10.52
CA PHE A 564 15.26 5.11 -10.03
C PHE A 564 16.77 5.33 -9.87
N ASP A 565 17.23 6.53 -10.24
CA ASP A 565 18.59 7.03 -10.07
C ASP A 565 19.74 6.15 -10.62
N CYS A 566 19.42 5.16 -11.47
CA CYS A 566 20.38 4.38 -12.26
C CYS A 566 21.05 5.28 -13.32
N ALA A 567 22.25 5.80 -13.01
CA ALA A 567 22.91 6.83 -13.80
C ALA A 567 23.20 6.46 -15.28
N ASN A 568 23.23 5.17 -15.63
CA ASN A 568 23.45 4.70 -17.01
C ASN A 568 22.15 4.37 -17.77
N VAL A 569 20.97 4.52 -17.14
CA VAL A 569 19.67 4.38 -17.81
C VAL A 569 19.29 5.71 -18.45
N THR A 570 19.04 5.68 -19.76
CA THR A 570 18.69 6.86 -20.55
C THR A 570 17.24 6.80 -21.03
N TRP A 571 16.75 7.91 -21.58
CA TRP A 571 15.47 7.94 -22.27
C TRP A 571 15.42 6.94 -23.45
N ALA A 572 16.55 6.52 -24.03
CA ALA A 572 16.56 5.53 -25.12
C ALA A 572 16.15 4.12 -24.64
N GLY A 573 16.71 3.64 -23.52
CA GLY A 573 16.31 2.35 -22.92
C GLY A 573 14.87 2.37 -22.43
N VAL A 574 14.47 3.43 -21.72
CA VAL A 574 13.07 3.64 -21.28
C VAL A 574 12.12 3.60 -22.49
N LYS A 575 12.48 4.27 -23.59
CA LYS A 575 11.68 4.28 -24.81
C LYS A 575 11.61 2.91 -25.50
N GLU A 576 12.63 2.05 -25.43
CA GLU A 576 12.55 0.67 -25.96
C GLU A 576 11.68 -0.24 -25.10
N VAL A 577 11.58 0.00 -23.78
CA VAL A 577 10.57 -0.67 -22.93
C VAL A 577 9.16 -0.29 -23.38
N LEU A 578 8.89 1.02 -23.57
CA LEU A 578 7.60 1.51 -24.08
C LEU A 578 7.31 1.00 -25.50
N SER A 579 8.29 1.03 -26.40
CA SER A 579 8.18 0.48 -27.76
C SER A 579 7.78 -1.01 -27.72
N SER A 580 8.37 -1.77 -26.79
CA SER A 580 8.16 -3.21 -26.62
C SER A 580 6.80 -3.54 -26.01
N ASN A 581 6.35 -2.77 -25.01
CA ASN A 581 5.02 -2.89 -24.42
C ASN A 581 3.90 -2.66 -25.45
N ALA A 582 4.14 -1.83 -26.46
CA ALA A 582 3.21 -1.55 -27.55
C ALA A 582 3.59 -2.22 -28.89
N TYR A 583 4.52 -3.18 -28.89
CA TYR A 583 4.95 -3.91 -30.09
C TYR A 583 4.09 -5.16 -30.31
N VAL A 584 3.51 -5.29 -31.51
CA VAL A 584 2.86 -6.52 -31.97
C VAL A 584 3.59 -7.03 -33.22
N PRO A 585 4.01 -8.30 -33.28
CA PRO A 585 4.62 -8.89 -34.47
C PRO A 585 3.70 -8.74 -35.68
N ARG A 586 4.24 -8.26 -36.79
CA ARG A 586 3.52 -8.31 -38.07
C ARG A 586 3.37 -9.79 -38.45
N SER A 587 2.13 -10.28 -38.42
CA SER A 587 1.79 -11.66 -38.74
C SER A 587 2.49 -12.17 -40.00
N ARG A 588 3.06 -13.38 -39.92
CA ARG A 588 3.53 -14.11 -41.10
C ARG A 588 2.30 -14.40 -41.97
N LYS A 589 2.18 -13.68 -43.09
CA LYS A 589 1.28 -14.10 -44.18
C LYS A 589 1.74 -15.48 -44.66
N SER A 590 0.79 -16.40 -44.81
CA SER A 590 0.98 -17.86 -44.71
C SER A 590 1.27 -18.29 -43.26
N LEU A 591 0.36 -19.00 -42.57
CA LEU A 591 -0.11 -20.33 -42.98
C LEU A 591 -1.62 -20.63 -42.83
N GLN A 592 -2.47 -19.70 -42.39
CA GLN A 592 -3.91 -19.94 -42.16
C GLN A 592 -4.84 -19.49 -43.31
N ALA A 593 -4.32 -19.33 -44.53
CA ALA A 593 -5.11 -18.89 -45.70
C ALA A 593 -5.79 -20.04 -46.48
N THR A 594 -5.89 -21.25 -45.90
CA THR A 594 -6.31 -22.47 -46.59
C THR A 594 -7.32 -23.31 -45.80
N SER A 595 -8.42 -22.69 -45.33
CA SER A 595 -9.58 -23.41 -44.80
C SER A 595 -10.89 -22.60 -44.85
N ALA A 596 -11.08 -21.79 -45.89
CA ALA A 596 -12.32 -21.05 -46.16
C ALA A 596 -12.94 -21.43 -47.52
N ILE A 597 -13.08 -22.74 -47.78
CA ILE A 597 -13.88 -23.23 -48.90
C ILE A 597 -15.35 -23.10 -48.51
N SER A 598 -15.98 -22.01 -48.92
CA SER A 598 -17.42 -21.81 -48.81
C SER A 598 -18.16 -22.75 -49.77
N VAL A 599 -18.55 -23.92 -49.27
CA VAL A 599 -19.35 -24.90 -50.02
C VAL A 599 -20.75 -24.32 -50.28
N VAL A 600 -20.94 -23.73 -51.46
CA VAL A 600 -22.26 -23.27 -51.93
C VAL A 600 -23.07 -24.49 -52.35
N ALA A 601 -23.87 -25.03 -51.42
CA ALA A 601 -24.80 -26.11 -51.70
C ALA A 601 -25.96 -25.60 -52.58
N GLN A 602 -25.84 -25.75 -53.89
CA GLN A 602 -26.95 -25.50 -54.82
C GLN A 602 -28.00 -26.62 -54.67
N ALA A 603 -29.07 -26.33 -53.93
CA ALA A 603 -30.27 -27.15 -53.93
C ALA A 603 -31.00 -26.98 -55.28
N VAL A 604 -30.97 -28.02 -56.12
CA VAL A 604 -31.73 -28.04 -57.38
C VAL A 604 -33.16 -28.47 -57.09
N VAL A 605 -34.11 -27.55 -57.23
CA VAL A 605 -35.55 -27.83 -57.30
C VAL A 605 -36.04 -27.32 -58.67
N PRO A 606 -36.71 -28.15 -59.49
CA PRO A 606 -37.12 -27.75 -60.83
C PRO A 606 -38.56 -27.20 -60.90
N VAL A 607 -38.88 -26.61 -62.06
CA VAL A 607 -40.23 -26.32 -62.61
C VAL A 607 -40.90 -24.97 -62.25
N GLU A 608 -40.82 -24.06 -63.25
CA GLU A 608 -41.84 -23.13 -63.77
C GLU A 608 -42.19 -21.75 -63.17
N SER A 609 -42.44 -20.86 -64.14
CA SER A 609 -43.15 -19.57 -64.13
C SER A 609 -42.44 -18.30 -63.64
N THR A 610 -42.71 -17.25 -64.43
CA THR A 610 -42.49 -15.80 -64.29
C THR A 610 -42.71 -15.25 -62.87
N ASP A 611 -42.06 -14.16 -62.41
CA ASP A 611 -41.57 -13.00 -63.17
C ASP A 611 -40.49 -12.16 -62.40
N THR A 612 -39.85 -11.23 -63.10
CA THR A 612 -39.00 -10.10 -62.62
C THR A 612 -37.68 -10.44 -61.88
N LYS A 613 -36.64 -9.62 -62.13
CA LYS A 613 -35.31 -9.73 -61.50
C LYS A 613 -35.09 -8.64 -60.46
N THR A 614 -34.72 -9.02 -59.23
CA THR A 614 -34.15 -8.11 -58.22
C THR A 614 -32.87 -8.70 -57.64
N VAL A 615 -31.72 -8.35 -58.22
CA VAL A 615 -30.40 -8.80 -57.74
C VAL A 615 -29.93 -7.91 -56.60
N ILE A 616 -30.13 -8.36 -55.36
CA ILE A 616 -29.56 -7.71 -54.17
C ILE A 616 -28.14 -8.24 -53.96
N THR A 617 -27.13 -7.47 -54.39
CA THR A 617 -25.72 -7.79 -54.11
C THR A 617 -25.36 -7.43 -52.66
N SER A 618 -25.57 -8.36 -51.73
CA SER A 618 -25.12 -8.20 -50.34
C SER A 618 -23.59 -8.28 -50.25
N SER A 619 -22.94 -7.13 -50.09
CA SER A 619 -21.49 -7.06 -49.87
C SER A 619 -21.13 -7.53 -48.46
N ILE A 620 -20.90 -8.83 -48.28
CA ILE A 620 -20.38 -9.40 -47.03
C ILE A 620 -18.91 -8.97 -46.89
N THR A 621 -18.68 -7.87 -46.17
CA THR A 621 -17.33 -7.56 -45.64
C THR A 621 -16.89 -8.69 -44.71
N PRO A 622 -15.66 -9.21 -44.85
CA PRO A 622 -15.16 -10.21 -43.92
C PRO A 622 -15.11 -9.64 -42.49
N PRO A 623 -15.25 -10.49 -41.45
CA PRO A 623 -15.15 -10.03 -40.07
C PRO A 623 -13.77 -9.38 -39.82
N PRO A 624 -13.69 -8.39 -38.91
CA PRO A 624 -12.41 -7.82 -38.51
C PRO A 624 -11.50 -8.93 -37.95
N GLN A 625 -10.21 -8.88 -38.28
CA GLN A 625 -9.25 -9.81 -37.69
C GLN A 625 -9.17 -9.56 -36.17
N PRO A 626 -8.99 -10.62 -35.36
CA PRO A 626 -8.86 -10.47 -33.91
C PRO A 626 -7.71 -9.54 -33.55
N SER A 627 -7.93 -8.71 -32.53
CA SER A 627 -6.93 -7.80 -31.98
C SER A 627 -5.88 -8.60 -31.21
N VAL A 628 -4.68 -8.72 -31.78
CA VAL A 628 -3.56 -9.40 -31.13
C VAL A 628 -2.81 -8.42 -30.22
N TYR A 629 -2.64 -8.81 -28.96
CA TYR A 629 -1.93 -8.07 -27.91
C TYR A 629 -0.72 -8.86 -27.42
N PRO A 630 0.31 -8.21 -26.83
CA PRO A 630 1.31 -8.93 -26.03
C PRO A 630 0.62 -9.56 -24.81
N ASN A 631 0.96 -10.82 -24.49
CA ASN A 631 0.41 -11.49 -23.31
C ASN A 631 0.76 -10.73 -22.02
N GLU A 632 1.97 -10.19 -21.96
CA GLU A 632 2.55 -9.54 -20.80
C GLU A 632 3.36 -8.31 -21.19
N ILE A 633 3.38 -7.32 -20.29
CA ILE A 633 4.13 -6.06 -20.45
C ILE A 633 4.99 -5.74 -19.23
N ILE A 634 5.96 -4.84 -19.41
CA ILE A 634 6.83 -4.33 -18.34
C ILE A 634 6.18 -3.13 -17.65
N GLN A 635 5.88 -3.24 -16.35
CA GLN A 635 5.55 -2.10 -15.51
C GLN A 635 6.84 -1.44 -15.03
N LEU A 636 7.31 -0.44 -15.80
CA LEU A 636 8.51 0.32 -15.47
C LEU A 636 8.22 1.45 -14.46
N LYS A 637 9.02 1.51 -13.39
CA LYS A 637 9.25 2.70 -12.57
C LYS A 637 10.65 3.25 -12.88
N CYS A 638 10.78 4.55 -13.07
CA CYS A 638 12.03 5.22 -13.47
C CYS A 638 12.01 6.70 -13.04
N PHE A 639 13.11 7.42 -13.24
CA PHE A 639 13.28 8.83 -12.90
C PHE A 639 12.01 9.70 -13.11
N TYR A 640 11.66 10.51 -12.11
CA TYR A 640 10.40 11.25 -12.00
C TYR A 640 10.01 12.06 -13.23
N GLY A 641 11.00 12.64 -13.94
CA GLY A 641 10.77 13.40 -15.19
C GLY A 641 10.23 12.59 -16.37
N TRP A 642 10.25 11.25 -16.30
CA TRP A 642 9.69 10.34 -17.31
C TRP A 642 8.50 9.52 -16.78
N GLN A 643 8.37 9.37 -15.44
CA GLN A 643 7.38 8.50 -14.81
C GLN A 643 5.93 8.82 -15.21
N MET A 644 5.59 10.11 -15.43
CA MET A 644 4.25 10.49 -15.91
C MET A 644 3.95 9.87 -17.29
N THR A 645 4.85 10.06 -18.26
CA THR A 645 4.72 9.50 -19.61
C THR A 645 4.66 7.97 -19.59
N VAL A 646 5.47 7.33 -18.75
CA VAL A 646 5.51 5.87 -18.59
C VAL A 646 4.20 5.34 -17.98
N ASN A 647 3.65 6.02 -16.96
CA ASN A 647 2.35 5.67 -16.39
C ASN A 647 1.22 5.81 -17.42
N GLU A 648 1.21 6.91 -18.17
CA GLU A 648 0.19 7.22 -19.19
C GLU A 648 0.28 6.33 -20.43
N HIS A 649 1.48 5.87 -20.80
CA HIS A 649 1.67 4.82 -21.79
C HIS A 649 1.11 3.50 -21.28
N ASN A 650 1.52 3.05 -20.09
CA ASN A 650 1.13 1.76 -19.53
C ASN A 650 -0.40 1.67 -19.31
N LYS A 651 -1.06 2.75 -18.86
CA LYS A 651 -2.53 2.85 -18.84
C LYS A 651 -3.17 2.57 -20.20
N ARG A 652 -2.63 3.14 -21.29
CA ARG A 652 -3.17 3.00 -22.65
C ARG A 652 -2.93 1.60 -23.24
N VAL A 653 -1.77 1.00 -22.94
CA VAL A 653 -1.49 -0.41 -23.29
C VAL A 653 -2.41 -1.38 -22.55
N LEU A 654 -2.58 -1.24 -21.23
CA LEU A 654 -3.50 -2.07 -20.43
C LEU A 654 -4.98 -1.91 -20.83
N ARG A 655 -5.36 -0.76 -21.40
CA ARG A 655 -6.67 -0.52 -22.03
C ARG A 655 -6.80 -1.07 -23.46
N GLY A 656 -5.72 -1.59 -24.05
CA GLY A 656 -5.70 -2.11 -25.42
C GLY A 656 -5.51 -1.08 -26.55
N ASP A 657 -5.40 0.24 -26.28
CA ASP A 657 -5.06 1.23 -27.33
C ASP A 657 -3.53 1.37 -27.48
N LEU A 658 -2.92 0.32 -28.04
CA LEU A 658 -1.52 0.31 -28.45
C LEU A 658 -1.18 1.44 -29.44
N ALA A 659 -2.18 1.93 -30.18
CA ALA A 659 -2.00 3.02 -31.13
C ALA A 659 -1.96 4.39 -30.42
N ALA A 660 -2.63 4.59 -29.28
CA ALA A 660 -2.50 5.78 -28.44
C ALA A 660 -1.17 5.79 -27.69
N ALA A 661 -0.76 4.65 -27.12
CA ALA A 661 0.55 4.48 -26.51
C ALA A 661 1.67 4.90 -27.50
N ASN A 662 1.65 4.33 -28.72
CA ASN A 662 2.56 4.72 -29.81
C ASN A 662 2.46 6.19 -30.28
N ARG A 663 1.36 6.91 -29.99
CA ARG A 663 1.22 8.35 -30.29
C ARG A 663 1.86 9.19 -29.19
N LEU A 664 1.66 8.82 -27.92
CA LEU A 664 2.22 9.49 -26.75
C LEU A 664 3.76 9.50 -26.81
N ASP A 665 4.38 8.35 -27.08
CA ASP A 665 5.84 8.20 -27.15
C ASP A 665 6.49 9.12 -28.21
N ARG A 666 5.78 9.36 -29.32
CA ARG A 666 6.23 10.24 -30.41
C ARG A 666 6.11 11.70 -30.01
N LYS A 667 4.96 12.11 -29.46
CA LYS A 667 4.76 13.48 -28.93
C LYS A 667 5.79 13.82 -27.86
N TRP A 668 6.08 12.90 -26.94
CA TRP A 668 7.07 13.11 -25.90
C TRP A 668 8.50 13.17 -26.45
N ALA A 669 8.85 12.32 -27.44
CA ALA A 669 10.14 12.43 -28.14
C ALA A 669 10.28 13.78 -28.88
N ASP A 670 9.22 14.26 -29.56
CA ASP A 670 9.19 15.57 -30.21
C ASP A 670 9.37 16.72 -29.19
N TYR A 671 8.73 16.62 -28.01
CA TYR A 671 8.87 17.58 -26.91
C TYR A 671 10.28 17.59 -26.31
N MET A 672 10.85 16.42 -26.01
CA MET A 672 12.20 16.30 -25.44
C MET A 672 13.25 16.87 -26.41
N MET A 673 13.20 16.49 -27.69
CA MET A 673 14.09 17.02 -28.73
C MET A 673 13.94 18.54 -28.89
N ALA A 674 12.71 19.06 -28.90
CA ALA A 674 12.46 20.50 -28.99
C ALA A 674 12.96 21.27 -27.74
N THR A 675 12.95 20.64 -26.57
CA THR A 675 13.41 21.20 -25.30
C THR A 675 14.94 21.22 -25.20
N GLU A 676 15.62 20.16 -25.63
CA GLU A 676 17.08 20.13 -25.79
C GLU A 676 17.56 21.21 -26.78
N GLU A 677 16.92 21.28 -27.95
CA GLU A 677 17.13 22.36 -28.93
C GLU A 677 16.94 23.76 -28.34
N ALA A 678 16.01 23.95 -27.40
CA ALA A 678 15.72 25.22 -26.76
C ALA A 678 16.77 25.64 -25.70
N GLY A 679 17.54 24.68 -25.18
CA GLY A 679 18.73 24.89 -24.35
C GLY A 679 19.96 25.33 -25.16
N ALA A 680 20.14 24.78 -26.36
CA ALA A 680 21.29 25.10 -27.22
C ALA A 680 21.40 26.60 -27.53
N ALA A 681 22.62 27.15 -27.38
CA ALA A 681 22.92 28.57 -27.56
C ALA A 681 22.99 29.00 -29.06
N GLY A 682 23.26 30.29 -29.29
CA GLY A 682 23.50 30.84 -30.62
C GLY A 682 22.25 31.17 -31.45
N ALA A 683 22.45 31.36 -32.76
CA ALA A 683 21.41 31.83 -33.68
C ALA A 683 20.19 30.89 -33.68
N GLY A 684 18.98 31.49 -33.75
CA GLY A 684 17.72 30.74 -33.79
C GLY A 684 17.14 30.31 -32.43
N ALA A 685 17.80 30.57 -31.30
CA ALA A 685 17.33 30.14 -29.97
C ALA A 685 15.87 30.55 -29.63
N ARG A 686 15.40 31.73 -30.07
CA ARG A 686 13.99 32.18 -29.91
C ARG A 686 13.00 31.29 -30.69
N ARG A 687 13.41 30.74 -31.85
CA ARG A 687 12.59 29.80 -32.65
C ARG A 687 12.56 28.42 -32.00
N ARG A 688 13.70 27.93 -31.49
CA ARG A 688 13.79 26.65 -30.77
C ARG A 688 12.94 26.66 -29.49
N ARG A 689 13.08 27.70 -28.66
CA ARG A 689 12.22 27.94 -27.47
C ARG A 689 10.72 28.11 -27.78
N ARG A 690 10.35 28.55 -29.00
CA ARG A 690 8.94 28.54 -29.44
C ARG A 690 8.47 27.12 -29.75
N ARG A 691 9.27 26.33 -30.47
CA ARG A 691 8.94 24.93 -30.79
C ARG A 691 8.81 24.06 -29.54
N ALA A 692 9.66 24.23 -28.53
CA ALA A 692 9.53 23.54 -27.24
C ALA A 692 8.12 23.72 -26.63
N ARG A 693 7.69 24.97 -26.45
CA ARG A 693 6.36 25.33 -25.88
C ARG A 693 5.17 24.91 -26.75
N GLU A 694 5.41 24.71 -28.05
CA GLU A 694 4.40 24.23 -29.00
C GLU A 694 4.24 22.71 -28.86
N ALA A 695 5.34 21.96 -28.75
CA ALA A 695 5.35 20.53 -28.45
C ALA A 695 4.82 20.24 -27.03
N GLU A 696 5.20 21.03 -26.03
CA GLU A 696 4.71 20.99 -24.64
C GLU A 696 3.17 21.03 -24.58
N ARG A 697 2.57 21.98 -25.32
CA ARG A 697 1.12 22.10 -25.44
C ARG A 697 0.49 20.91 -26.18
N ILE A 698 1.14 20.41 -27.23
CA ILE A 698 0.65 19.26 -28.02
C ILE A 698 0.72 17.95 -27.20
N TYR A 699 1.67 17.85 -26.29
CA TYR A 699 1.79 16.76 -25.32
C TYR A 699 0.66 16.84 -24.27
N ASN A 700 0.57 17.93 -23.50
CA ASN A 700 -0.41 18.10 -22.44
C ASN A 700 -1.88 18.01 -22.93
N ALA A 701 -2.17 18.42 -24.16
CA ALA A 701 -3.53 18.44 -24.70
C ALA A 701 -4.15 17.07 -25.06
N ASP A 702 -3.42 15.95 -24.93
CA ASP A 702 -4.05 14.61 -24.98
C ASP A 702 -4.53 14.13 -23.60
N ASP A 703 -3.94 14.59 -22.50
CA ASP A 703 -4.33 14.16 -21.14
C ASP A 703 -5.74 14.67 -20.77
N GLU A 704 -6.08 15.90 -21.16
CA GLU A 704 -7.43 16.48 -20.98
C GLU A 704 -8.51 15.82 -21.88
N GLY A 705 -8.11 14.94 -22.81
CA GLY A 705 -9.00 14.37 -23.84
C GLY A 705 -9.63 13.01 -23.51
N ASP A 706 -8.97 12.17 -22.70
CA ASP A 706 -9.37 10.77 -22.48
C ASP A 706 -10.39 10.56 -21.34
N ASP A 707 -10.57 11.54 -20.43
CA ASP A 707 -11.53 11.45 -19.31
C ASP A 707 -13.01 11.68 -19.72
N ALA A 708 -13.27 11.97 -21.01
CA ALA A 708 -14.58 12.36 -21.51
C ALA A 708 -15.51 11.20 -21.95
N TYR A 709 -15.05 9.94 -21.93
CA TYR A 709 -15.84 8.79 -22.41
C TYR A 709 -16.10 7.74 -21.33
N GLY A 710 -17.36 7.69 -20.88
CA GLY A 710 -17.88 6.65 -20.01
C GLY A 710 -18.04 5.30 -20.70
N ILE A 711 -18.35 4.27 -19.89
CA ILE A 711 -18.45 2.86 -20.29
C ILE A 711 -19.48 2.67 -21.42
N GLY A 712 -19.05 2.04 -22.52
CA GLY A 712 -19.93 1.57 -23.60
C GLY A 712 -19.84 2.33 -24.93
N GLY A 713 -18.66 2.31 -25.59
CA GLY A 713 -18.48 2.97 -26.89
C GLY A 713 -17.49 2.24 -27.82
N VAL A 714 -17.98 1.30 -28.63
CA VAL A 714 -17.17 0.63 -29.67
C VAL A 714 -16.89 1.61 -30.82
N SER A 715 -15.71 2.24 -30.81
CA SER A 715 -15.30 3.16 -31.88
C SER A 715 -14.80 2.40 -33.11
N ALA A 716 -15.54 2.49 -34.21
CA ALA A 716 -15.18 1.89 -35.49
C ALA A 716 -13.92 2.52 -36.11
N LEU A 717 -13.18 1.74 -36.92
CA LEU A 717 -11.98 2.22 -37.62
C LEU A 717 -12.35 3.32 -38.63
N GLY A 718 -12.01 4.57 -38.32
CA GLY A 718 -12.27 5.73 -39.18
C GLY A 718 -11.23 6.83 -39.02
N GLY A 719 -10.29 6.93 -39.96
CA GLY A 719 -9.20 7.91 -39.90
C GLY A 719 -9.70 9.36 -40.01
N ARG A 720 -9.67 10.11 -38.91
CA ARG A 720 -10.00 11.55 -38.88
C ARG A 720 -9.00 12.36 -39.73
N ARG A 721 -9.37 12.63 -40.99
CA ARG A 721 -8.70 13.65 -41.82
C ARG A 721 -8.75 15.01 -41.12
N ARG A 722 -7.60 15.64 -40.89
CA ARG A 722 -7.52 17.03 -40.40
C ARG A 722 -8.19 17.95 -41.42
N ARG A 723 -9.24 18.69 -41.03
CA ARG A 723 -9.66 19.89 -41.78
C ARG A 723 -8.68 21.01 -41.44
N ALA A 724 -8.08 21.63 -42.45
CA ALA A 724 -7.24 22.80 -42.26
C ALA A 724 -8.13 24.05 -42.11
N HIS A 725 -7.92 24.82 -41.05
CA HIS A 725 -8.47 26.18 -40.98
C HIS A 725 -7.53 27.15 -41.69
N SER A 726 -7.92 27.55 -42.91
CA SER A 726 -7.46 28.83 -43.47
C SER A 726 -8.12 29.97 -42.70
N GLY A 727 -7.40 31.07 -42.48
CA GLY A 727 -7.97 32.30 -41.90
C GLY A 727 -8.68 33.17 -42.95
N GLY A 728 -9.49 34.14 -42.49
CA GLY A 728 -10.12 35.13 -43.37
C GLY A 728 -11.22 36.01 -42.77
N SER A 729 -10.81 37.11 -42.11
CA SER A 729 -11.42 38.47 -42.11
C SER A 729 -12.90 38.77 -41.73
N CYS A 730 -13.10 40.02 -41.29
CA CYS A 730 -14.33 40.86 -41.31
C CYS A 730 -15.54 40.56 -40.37
N LEU A 731 -15.50 41.20 -39.20
CA LEU A 731 -16.32 42.38 -38.80
C LEU A 731 -17.82 42.52 -39.17
N VAL A 732 -18.60 42.92 -38.14
CA VAL A 732 -19.84 43.74 -38.14
C VAL A 732 -21.14 43.05 -38.62
N MET A 733 -22.29 43.21 -37.97
CA MET A 733 -22.62 43.96 -36.72
C MET A 733 -22.60 43.06 -35.48
#